data_AF-A0A7X6UEY4-F1
#
_entry.id   AF-A0A7X6UEY4-F1
#
_cell.length_a   1.000
_cell.length_b   1.000
_cell.length_c   1.000
_cell.angle_alpha   90.00
_cell.angle_beta   90.00
_cell.angle_gamma   90.00
#
_symmetry.space_group_name_H-M   'P 1'
#
loop_
_entity.id
_entity.type
_entity.pdbx_description
1 polymer ?
#
loop_
_entity_poly.entity_id
_entity_poly.type
_entity_poly.pdbx_seq_one_letter_code
_entity_poly.pdbx_strand_id
1 'polypeptide(L)'
;MKKASLDGVLTKEMISAILAAQNFSMPAGSLTDQGQELLVKVGDRFQDQGEMEDLLLFDTGDQAIGKIYLRDVATVTKKDNSSETYARVNGNPAVILTFQKQSNFSTAQVTGAIRDKADELEMSLEGLSVTALMDQGKYIDIVVDSVLNNLIYGGILAILVLLLFLRDIRPTFIIAVSIPISLVFAIAMMYFTGVSINVISLAGLALGVGMLVDNSIVVIENIYRLRLEGVPTKEASVDGARQIAGAIISSTLTTASVFLPIVFVQGISRQIFTDMGLTIAYSLLASLIVALTLVPMLGSRMLEKSSGKKSRLFSGFTRGYSRFLGWSLKHRTIIILAVVGIAALSLVLALSLGTSFIPDMDAPQMSLSITLDKDASREELIDSTEAVIDRLLTLEGIDTIGAFEGGLMSGVGFMGGGRGQNSMSLYLLLDQGKRLKNKEMERQILAATADLEVEISVSSSNMDISALSGSGIEIMVKGDNLDTLQTMARDLGAILQEVEGTIDVTYGQEETLTELRILVDKEKAMARGLTVAQVYAEVSSAIGQGRTSSSLSVENKDYPIIVLEDRTLDLDKRELMDLQLTGRQSDEEIKVRLGDIAGMTQGSGLASIRRDQQQRYLSVTAGVDTEHNIGLVSRDFERRIKDYELPAGYRIEIAGENQVIQDSLKDLSSMLLLAIAFIYLIMVVQFQSLLSPFIVMFTIPLAFTGGLMALFIMGYEISVISMLGFLVLSGVVVNNGIVFVDFTNQLRQSGLSKREALMMAGQTRLRPILMTAVTTILGLSTLSLGVGMGSEMLQPLAVVSIGGLLYSTLLTLIVIPVIYDLLHRDKTLPETEKGEA
;
A
#
# COMPACT_ATOMS: atom_id res chain seq x y z
N MET A 1 -27.14 71.27 9.35
CA MET A 1 -26.49 70.42 8.32
C MET A 1 -25.95 69.07 8.84
N LYS A 2 -26.15 68.66 10.10
CA LYS A 2 -25.75 67.30 10.58
C LYS A 2 -26.77 66.17 10.34
N LYS A 3 -27.98 66.48 9.84
CA LYS A 3 -29.03 65.51 9.51
C LYS A 3 -29.05 65.08 8.03
N ALA A 4 -28.06 65.51 7.25
CA ALA A 4 -27.96 65.23 5.81
C ALA A 4 -26.65 64.51 5.44
N SER A 5 -25.88 64.04 6.43
CA SER A 5 -24.80 63.09 6.14
C SER A 5 -25.37 61.68 6.24
N LEU A 6 -25.19 60.91 5.16
CA LEU A 6 -25.44 59.46 5.11
C LEU A 6 -24.35 58.66 5.85
N ASP A 7 -23.32 59.33 6.39
CA ASP A 7 -22.26 58.70 7.19
C ASP A 7 -22.85 58.02 8.42
N GLY A 8 -22.76 56.69 8.46
CA GLY A 8 -23.25 55.84 9.55
C GLY A 8 -24.67 55.28 9.38
N VAL A 9 -25.41 55.69 8.33
CA VAL A 9 -26.72 55.10 8.00
C VAL A 9 -26.57 53.90 7.06
N LEU A 10 -25.62 53.98 6.13
CA LEU A 10 -25.27 52.90 5.21
C LEU A 10 -24.02 52.19 5.73
N THR A 11 -24.19 51.00 6.30
CA THR A 11 -23.07 50.14 6.72
C THR A 11 -22.99 48.90 5.85
N LYS A 12 -21.78 48.32 5.74
CA LYS A 12 -21.55 47.05 5.06
C LYS A 12 -22.46 45.95 5.60
N GLU A 13 -22.66 45.89 6.92
CA GLU A 13 -23.52 44.91 7.59
C GLU A 13 -24.98 45.09 7.20
N MET A 14 -25.45 46.33 7.09
CA MET A 14 -26.81 46.64 6.66
C MET A 14 -27.03 46.22 5.21
N ILE A 15 -26.11 46.57 4.30
CA ILE A 15 -26.19 46.15 2.89
C ILE A 15 -26.17 44.63 2.79
N SER A 16 -25.28 43.98 3.53
CA SER A 16 -25.17 42.51 3.57
C SER A 16 -26.47 41.86 4.07
N ALA A 17 -27.07 42.40 5.14
CA ALA A 17 -28.32 41.90 5.71
C ALA A 17 -29.51 42.12 4.77
N ILE A 18 -29.59 43.27 4.10
CA ILE A 18 -30.64 43.57 3.12
C ILE A 18 -30.50 42.64 1.90
N LEU A 19 -29.30 42.45 1.37
CA LEU A 19 -29.04 41.51 0.27
C LEU A 19 -29.43 40.08 0.66
N ALA A 20 -29.11 39.64 1.88
CA ALA A 20 -29.51 38.34 2.41
C ALA A 20 -31.03 38.18 2.49
N ALA A 21 -31.72 39.20 3.00
CA ALA A 21 -33.16 39.18 3.24
C ALA A 21 -33.99 39.33 1.97
N GLN A 22 -33.48 40.07 0.97
CA GLN A 22 -34.16 40.31 -0.30
C GLN A 22 -33.88 39.22 -1.33
N ASN A 23 -32.70 38.57 -1.29
CA ASN A 23 -32.40 37.38 -2.09
C ASN A 23 -32.96 36.10 -1.44
N PHE A 24 -34.26 36.08 -1.16
CA PHE A 24 -34.91 35.03 -0.38
C PHE A 24 -36.11 34.46 -1.13
N SER A 25 -36.18 33.13 -1.21
CA SER A 25 -37.33 32.44 -1.78
C SER A 25 -37.57 31.11 -1.07
N MET A 26 -38.73 30.93 -0.46
CA MET A 26 -39.10 29.70 0.24
C MET A 26 -40.58 29.32 0.02
N PRO A 27 -40.90 28.01 0.02
CA PRO A 27 -42.29 27.57 0.05
C PRO A 27 -42.94 27.92 1.39
N ALA A 28 -44.10 28.55 1.35
CA ALA A 28 -44.91 28.91 2.51
C ALA A 28 -45.98 27.86 2.86
N GLY A 29 -46.08 26.78 2.06
CA GLY A 29 -47.02 25.68 2.23
C GLY A 29 -47.90 25.47 1.00
N SER A 30 -48.95 24.66 1.13
CA SER A 30 -49.97 24.50 0.09
C SER A 30 -51.30 25.10 0.52
N LEU A 31 -52.03 25.65 -0.44
CA LEU A 31 -53.38 26.19 -0.32
C LEU A 31 -54.29 25.38 -1.24
N THR A 32 -55.45 24.94 -0.76
CA THR A 32 -56.47 24.37 -1.66
C THR A 32 -57.38 25.48 -2.17
N ASP A 33 -57.38 25.70 -3.48
CA ASP A 33 -58.32 26.60 -4.16
C ASP A 33 -59.11 25.83 -5.22
N GLN A 34 -60.44 25.95 -5.18
CA GLN A 34 -61.39 25.26 -6.08
C GLN A 34 -61.14 23.75 -6.26
N GLY A 35 -60.66 23.07 -5.22
CA GLY A 35 -60.39 21.62 -5.24
C GLY A 35 -59.03 21.24 -5.87
N GLN A 36 -58.20 22.21 -6.26
CA GLN A 36 -56.80 22.01 -6.63
C GLN A 36 -55.88 22.47 -5.50
N GLU A 37 -54.84 21.69 -5.24
CA GLU A 37 -53.80 22.03 -4.27
C GLU A 37 -52.71 22.87 -4.97
N LEU A 38 -52.55 24.12 -4.56
CA LEU A 38 -51.58 25.08 -5.08
C LEU A 38 -50.44 25.25 -4.08
N LEU A 39 -49.21 25.06 -4.52
CA LEU A 39 -48.03 25.37 -3.72
C LEU A 39 -47.83 26.89 -3.68
N VAL A 40 -47.81 27.46 -2.47
CA VAL A 40 -47.56 28.89 -2.26
C VAL A 40 -46.07 29.08 -1.97
N LYS A 41 -45.41 29.91 -2.79
CA LYS A 41 -44.02 30.31 -2.63
C LYS A 41 -43.97 31.81 -2.31
N VAL A 42 -43.11 32.22 -1.39
CA VAL A 42 -42.93 33.62 -0.99
C VAL A 42 -41.50 34.05 -1.26
N GLY A 43 -41.38 35.22 -1.89
CA GLY A 43 -40.10 35.82 -2.27
C GLY A 43 -39.54 35.24 -3.57
N ASP A 44 -38.60 35.97 -4.17
CA ASP A 44 -37.86 35.57 -5.35
C ASP A 44 -36.36 35.80 -5.15
N ARG A 45 -35.54 35.05 -5.87
CA ARG A 45 -34.09 35.25 -5.87
C ARG A 45 -33.71 36.19 -7.01
N PHE A 46 -32.62 36.92 -6.83
CA PHE A 46 -32.04 37.72 -7.91
C PHE A 46 -31.68 36.81 -9.09
N GLN A 47 -32.10 37.17 -10.29
CA GLN A 47 -31.87 36.39 -11.50
C GLN A 47 -30.63 36.84 -12.27
N ASP A 48 -30.30 38.12 -12.19
CA ASP A 48 -29.15 38.72 -12.86
C ASP A 48 -28.53 39.87 -12.04
N GLN A 49 -27.41 40.39 -12.54
CA GLN A 49 -26.69 41.49 -11.91
C GLN A 49 -27.51 42.80 -11.90
N GLY A 50 -28.33 43.06 -12.92
CA GLY A 50 -29.11 44.28 -13.04
C GLY A 50 -30.21 44.36 -11.99
N GLU A 51 -30.88 43.24 -11.69
CA GLU A 51 -31.87 43.16 -10.61
C GLU A 51 -31.25 43.45 -9.24
N MET A 52 -29.99 43.06 -9.03
CA MET A 52 -29.25 43.38 -7.81
C MET A 52 -28.87 44.85 -7.73
N GLU A 53 -28.41 45.45 -8.84
CA GLU A 53 -28.08 46.88 -8.93
C GLU A 53 -29.31 47.78 -8.68
N ASP A 54 -30.48 47.34 -9.14
CA ASP A 54 -31.77 48.00 -8.98
C ASP A 54 -32.48 47.66 -7.66
N LEU A 55 -31.78 47.01 -6.72
CA LEU A 55 -32.30 46.74 -5.40
C LEU A 55 -32.50 48.04 -4.62
N LEU A 56 -33.74 48.30 -4.21
CA LEU A 56 -34.07 49.42 -3.33
C LEU A 56 -33.55 49.13 -1.91
N LEU A 57 -32.65 49.98 -1.41
CA LEU A 57 -32.12 49.85 -0.05
C LEU A 57 -33.04 50.53 0.98
N PHE A 58 -33.41 51.79 0.72
CA PHE A 58 -34.36 52.53 1.55
C PHE A 58 -34.93 53.74 0.80
N ASP A 59 -36.11 54.19 1.23
CA ASP A 59 -36.77 55.39 0.73
C ASP A 59 -36.65 56.49 1.80
N THR A 60 -36.07 57.64 1.44
CA THR A 60 -35.85 58.75 2.36
C THR A 60 -37.15 59.51 2.68
N GLY A 61 -38.22 59.33 1.90
CA GLY A 61 -39.49 60.05 2.05
C GLY A 61 -39.41 61.56 1.77
N ASP A 62 -38.23 62.07 1.41
CA ASP A 62 -37.97 63.46 1.00
C ASP A 62 -38.01 63.55 -0.53
N GLN A 63 -38.67 64.58 -1.07
CA GLN A 63 -38.75 64.81 -2.53
C GLN A 63 -37.39 65.13 -3.16
N ALA A 64 -36.40 65.56 -2.37
CA ALA A 64 -35.09 65.95 -2.87
C ALA A 64 -34.11 64.78 -3.09
N ILE A 65 -34.21 63.69 -2.31
CA ILE A 65 -33.29 62.54 -2.36
C ILE A 65 -34.02 61.27 -2.83
N GLY A 66 -35.29 61.08 -2.46
CA GLY A 66 -36.12 59.99 -2.94
C GLY A 66 -35.63 58.59 -2.54
N LYS A 67 -35.75 57.64 -3.48
CA LYS A 67 -35.37 56.22 -3.34
C LYS A 67 -33.89 56.02 -3.63
N ILE A 68 -33.20 55.31 -2.74
CA ILE A 68 -31.79 54.97 -2.89
C ILE A 68 -31.65 53.49 -3.25
N TYR A 69 -31.03 53.23 -4.38
CA TYR A 69 -30.77 51.90 -4.92
C TYR A 69 -29.34 51.43 -4.62
N LEU A 70 -29.06 50.14 -4.77
CA LEU A 70 -27.71 49.61 -4.55
C LEU A 70 -26.69 50.26 -5.49
N ARG A 71 -27.04 50.47 -6.76
CA ARG A 71 -26.20 51.18 -7.75
C ARG A 71 -25.81 52.60 -7.34
N ASP A 72 -26.57 53.24 -6.44
CA ASP A 72 -26.30 54.61 -6.00
C ASP A 72 -25.21 54.65 -4.90
N VAL A 73 -24.91 53.51 -4.27
CA VAL A 73 -24.02 53.42 -3.09
C VAL A 73 -22.89 52.41 -3.22
N ALA A 74 -22.97 51.48 -4.17
CA ALA A 74 -21.99 50.43 -4.39
C ALA A 74 -21.82 50.13 -5.89
N THR A 75 -20.60 49.76 -6.28
CA THR A 75 -20.33 49.23 -7.62
C THR A 75 -20.42 47.71 -7.60
N VAL A 76 -21.31 47.14 -8.40
CA VAL A 76 -21.46 45.69 -8.54
C VAL A 76 -20.60 45.23 -9.72
N THR A 77 -19.61 44.36 -9.48
CA THR A 77 -18.75 43.82 -10.53
C THR A 77 -18.54 42.33 -10.35
N LYS A 78 -18.65 41.58 -11.45
CA LYS A 78 -18.18 40.20 -11.49
C LYS A 78 -16.66 40.19 -11.55
N LYS A 79 -16.01 39.63 -10.53
CA LYS A 79 -14.55 39.44 -10.49
C LYS A 79 -14.21 38.02 -10.94
N ASP A 80 -13.25 37.89 -11.84
CA ASP A 80 -12.63 36.60 -12.16
C ASP A 80 -11.63 36.25 -11.06
N ASN A 81 -11.82 35.09 -10.43
CA ASN A 81 -10.96 34.56 -9.39
C ASN A 81 -10.07 33.42 -9.90
N SER A 82 -9.97 33.22 -11.22
CA SER A 82 -9.09 32.21 -11.83
C SER A 82 -7.63 32.35 -11.41
N SER A 83 -7.16 33.56 -11.12
CA SER A 83 -5.80 33.83 -10.63
C SER A 83 -5.58 33.45 -9.15
N GLU A 84 -6.64 33.15 -8.40
CA GLU A 84 -6.56 32.67 -7.01
C GLU A 84 -6.18 31.18 -6.95
N THR A 85 -6.14 30.48 -8.08
CA THR A 85 -5.72 29.07 -8.18
C THR A 85 -4.54 28.94 -9.14
N TYR A 86 -3.50 28.22 -8.73
CA TYR A 86 -2.41 27.86 -9.62
C TYR A 86 -2.49 26.36 -9.97
N ALA A 87 -2.66 26.08 -11.26
CA ALA A 87 -2.61 24.74 -11.83
C ALA A 87 -2.06 24.81 -13.26
N ARG A 88 -0.99 24.08 -13.54
CA ARG A 88 -0.32 24.07 -14.84
C ARG A 88 0.12 22.66 -15.26
N VAL A 89 0.14 22.41 -16.56
CA VAL A 89 0.72 21.20 -17.16
C VAL A 89 1.71 21.62 -18.24
N ASN A 90 2.98 21.22 -18.10
CA ASN A 90 4.09 21.61 -18.99
C ASN A 90 4.17 23.14 -19.19
N GLY A 91 3.99 23.90 -18.11
CA GLY A 91 3.99 25.37 -18.13
C GLY A 91 2.70 26.02 -18.63
N ASN A 92 1.75 25.27 -19.18
CA ASN A 92 0.48 25.80 -19.69
C ASN A 92 -0.61 25.79 -18.58
N PRO A 93 -1.46 26.83 -18.49
CA PRO A 93 -2.61 26.84 -17.57
C PRO A 93 -3.52 25.62 -17.78
N ALA A 94 -3.91 24.96 -16.69
CA ALA A 94 -4.71 23.73 -16.74
C ALA A 94 -5.82 23.73 -15.68
N VAL A 95 -6.84 22.90 -15.90
CA VAL A 95 -7.88 22.60 -14.92
C VAL A 95 -7.67 21.18 -14.41
N ILE A 96 -7.62 21.03 -13.09
CA ILE A 96 -7.45 19.72 -12.46
C ILE A 96 -8.81 19.10 -12.16
N LEU A 97 -8.98 17.85 -12.59
CA LEU A 97 -10.14 17.04 -12.30
C LEU A 97 -9.69 15.81 -11.51
N THR A 98 -10.31 15.57 -10.36
CA THR A 98 -10.03 14.41 -9.51
C THR A 98 -11.23 13.49 -9.49
N PHE A 99 -11.00 12.22 -9.81
CA PHE A 99 -12.03 11.19 -9.82
C PHE A 99 -11.79 10.19 -8.71
N GLN A 100 -12.79 9.99 -7.85
CA GLN A 100 -12.74 8.99 -6.79
C GLN A 100 -13.71 7.85 -7.11
N LYS A 101 -13.19 6.62 -7.18
CA LYS A 101 -14.02 5.43 -7.35
C LYS A 101 -14.80 5.14 -6.06
N GLN A 102 -15.97 4.55 -6.21
CA GLN A 102 -16.67 3.92 -5.09
C GLN A 102 -15.96 2.64 -4.64
N SER A 103 -16.04 2.29 -3.36
CA SER A 103 -15.27 1.18 -2.77
C SER A 103 -15.50 -0.18 -3.46
N ASN A 104 -16.70 -0.43 -4.00
CA ASN A 104 -17.10 -1.72 -4.57
C ASN A 104 -16.80 -1.88 -6.07
N PHE A 105 -16.22 -0.88 -6.73
CA PHE A 105 -15.94 -0.92 -8.16
C PHE A 105 -14.46 -1.21 -8.45
N SER A 106 -14.20 -1.91 -9.55
CA SER A 106 -12.86 -2.17 -10.05
C SER A 106 -12.21 -0.87 -10.52
N THR A 107 -11.00 -0.59 -10.03
CA THR A 107 -10.23 0.60 -10.42
C THR A 107 -9.98 0.61 -11.92
N ALA A 108 -9.47 -0.50 -12.48
CA ALA A 108 -9.14 -0.60 -13.91
C ALA A 108 -10.37 -0.37 -14.82
N GLN A 109 -11.55 -0.84 -14.40
CA GLN A 109 -12.79 -0.62 -15.14
C GLN A 109 -13.23 0.86 -15.13
N VAL A 110 -13.16 1.51 -13.97
CA VAL A 110 -13.56 2.92 -13.80
C VAL A 110 -12.60 3.84 -14.56
N THR A 111 -11.30 3.63 -14.44
CA THR A 111 -10.28 4.42 -15.17
C THR A 111 -10.36 4.19 -16.67
N GLY A 112 -10.63 2.96 -17.11
CA GLY A 112 -10.89 2.65 -18.52
C GLY A 112 -12.07 3.45 -19.08
N ALA A 113 -13.20 3.43 -18.37
CA ALA A 113 -14.38 4.21 -18.79
C ALA A 113 -14.14 5.73 -18.79
N ILE A 114 -13.34 6.25 -17.85
CA ILE A 114 -12.95 7.67 -17.83
C ILE A 114 -12.05 7.99 -19.02
N ARG A 115 -11.07 7.13 -19.34
CA ARG A 115 -10.17 7.31 -20.49
C ARG A 115 -10.92 7.28 -21.81
N ASP A 116 -11.79 6.28 -21.99
CA ASP A 116 -12.64 6.18 -23.19
C ASP A 116 -13.49 7.45 -23.39
N LYS A 117 -14.01 8.03 -22.29
CA LYS A 117 -14.78 9.26 -22.35
C LYS A 117 -13.92 10.50 -22.57
N ALA A 118 -12.71 10.54 -22.03
CA ALA A 118 -11.74 11.60 -22.28
C ALA A 118 -11.33 11.63 -23.76
N ASP A 119 -11.01 10.47 -24.34
CA ASP A 119 -10.67 10.31 -25.76
C ASP A 119 -11.83 10.76 -26.66
N GLU A 120 -13.07 10.41 -26.31
CA GLU A 120 -14.28 10.88 -27.02
C GLU A 120 -14.43 12.42 -26.96
N LEU A 121 -14.12 13.02 -25.82
CA LEU A 121 -14.19 14.48 -25.64
C LEU A 121 -13.08 15.21 -26.41
N GLU A 122 -11.86 14.69 -26.40
CA GLU A 122 -10.76 15.25 -27.19
C GLU A 122 -11.06 15.21 -28.70
N MET A 123 -11.69 14.14 -29.18
CA MET A 123 -12.09 14.02 -30.60
C MET A 123 -13.24 14.95 -30.98
N SER A 124 -14.10 15.34 -30.02
CA SER A 124 -15.30 16.15 -30.29
C SER A 124 -15.10 17.65 -30.03
N LEU A 125 -14.10 18.04 -29.23
CA LEU A 125 -13.82 19.42 -28.86
C LEU A 125 -12.42 19.82 -29.34
N GLU A 126 -12.36 20.68 -30.36
CA GLU A 126 -11.08 21.23 -30.84
C GLU A 126 -10.41 22.06 -29.74
N GLY A 127 -9.13 21.77 -29.46
CA GLY A 127 -8.32 22.48 -28.47
C GLY A 127 -8.42 21.94 -27.04
N LEU A 128 -9.19 20.86 -26.79
CA LEU A 128 -9.17 20.15 -25.51
C LEU A 128 -8.04 19.10 -25.51
N SER A 129 -7.22 19.11 -24.46
CA SER A 129 -6.27 18.04 -24.16
C SER A 129 -6.41 17.62 -22.70
N VAL A 130 -6.51 16.33 -22.47
CA VAL A 130 -6.70 15.68 -21.18
C VAL A 130 -5.47 14.83 -20.91
N THR A 131 -4.65 15.27 -19.96
CA THR A 131 -3.48 14.51 -19.52
C THR A 131 -3.73 13.88 -18.15
N ALA A 132 -3.62 12.56 -18.08
CA ALA A 132 -3.73 11.83 -16.82
C ALA A 132 -2.43 11.95 -16.00
N LEU A 133 -2.41 12.83 -15.00
CA LEU A 133 -1.27 13.01 -14.09
C LEU A 133 -1.10 11.85 -13.10
N MET A 134 -2.19 11.19 -12.72
CA MET A 134 -2.21 10.03 -11.83
C MET A 134 -3.31 9.06 -12.26
N ASP A 135 -2.92 7.85 -12.68
CA ASP A 135 -3.84 6.79 -13.10
C ASP A 135 -3.44 5.43 -12.50
N GLN A 136 -4.15 5.01 -11.44
CA GLN A 136 -3.95 3.72 -10.81
C GLN A 136 -4.35 2.54 -11.71
N GLY A 137 -5.28 2.73 -12.64
CA GLY A 137 -5.73 1.70 -13.56
C GLY A 137 -4.65 1.32 -14.57
N LYS A 138 -3.98 2.30 -15.19
CA LYS A 138 -2.82 2.07 -16.07
C LYS A 138 -1.74 1.25 -15.36
N TYR A 139 -1.50 1.55 -14.09
CA TYR A 139 -0.56 0.81 -13.27
C TYR A 139 -1.00 -0.64 -13.04
N ILE A 140 -2.27 -0.86 -12.69
CA ILE A 140 -2.84 -2.21 -12.55
C ILE A 140 -2.72 -2.98 -13.86
N ASP A 141 -3.04 -2.38 -15.00
CA ASP A 141 -2.95 -3.02 -16.33
C ASP A 141 -1.51 -3.48 -16.61
N ILE A 142 -0.52 -2.60 -16.43
CA ILE A 142 0.90 -2.91 -16.61
C ILE A 142 1.32 -4.09 -15.73
N VAL A 143 0.94 -4.07 -14.44
CA VAL A 143 1.34 -5.13 -13.51
C VAL A 143 0.63 -6.45 -13.82
N VAL A 144 -0.67 -6.41 -14.15
CA VAL A 144 -1.46 -7.58 -14.53
C VAL A 144 -0.87 -8.22 -15.79
N ASP A 145 -0.60 -7.42 -16.83
CA ASP A 145 0.01 -7.89 -18.06
C ASP A 145 1.40 -8.46 -17.82
N SER A 146 2.21 -7.81 -16.98
CA SER A 146 3.53 -8.31 -16.57
C SER A 146 3.41 -9.67 -15.88
N VAL A 147 2.50 -9.83 -14.92
CA VAL A 147 2.31 -11.11 -14.20
C VAL A 147 1.77 -12.19 -15.14
N LEU A 148 0.83 -11.88 -16.04
CA LEU A 148 0.32 -12.83 -17.03
C LEU A 148 1.39 -13.28 -18.02
N ASN A 149 2.21 -12.35 -18.53
CA ASN A 149 3.33 -12.66 -19.40
C ASN A 149 4.37 -13.53 -18.69
N ASN A 150 4.71 -13.18 -17.44
CA ASN A 150 5.63 -13.97 -16.62
C ASN A 150 5.09 -15.37 -16.35
N LEU A 151 3.77 -15.52 -16.14
CA LEU A 151 3.10 -16.80 -15.99
C LEU A 151 3.19 -17.65 -17.27
N ILE A 152 3.01 -17.04 -18.45
CA ILE A 152 3.15 -17.71 -19.74
C ILE A 152 4.61 -18.15 -19.96
N TYR A 153 5.57 -17.25 -19.77
CA TYR A 153 7.00 -17.56 -19.93
C TYR A 153 7.46 -18.63 -18.95
N GLY A 154 7.05 -18.55 -17.69
CA GLY A 154 7.31 -19.56 -16.66
C GLY A 154 6.72 -20.92 -17.05
N GLY A 155 5.50 -20.96 -17.58
CA GLY A 155 4.86 -22.17 -18.09
C GLY A 155 5.60 -22.77 -19.29
N ILE A 156 6.05 -21.96 -20.25
CA ILE A 156 6.84 -22.42 -21.39
C ILE A 156 8.19 -22.97 -20.93
N LEU A 157 8.88 -22.28 -20.03
CA LEU A 157 10.14 -22.74 -19.44
C LEU A 157 9.94 -24.07 -18.71
N ALA A 158 8.86 -24.21 -17.94
CA ALA A 158 8.50 -25.47 -17.30
C ALA A 158 8.33 -26.62 -18.31
N ILE A 159 7.59 -26.39 -19.42
CA ILE A 159 7.41 -27.39 -20.48
C ILE A 159 8.75 -27.76 -21.14
N LEU A 160 9.64 -26.79 -21.40
CA LEU A 160 10.96 -27.04 -21.98
C LEU A 160 11.84 -27.89 -21.06
N VAL A 161 11.81 -27.63 -19.76
CA VAL A 161 12.52 -28.41 -18.74
C VAL A 161 11.97 -29.83 -18.69
N LEU A 162 10.64 -29.98 -18.68
CA LEU A 162 10.00 -31.30 -18.70
C LEU A 162 10.38 -32.10 -19.95
N LEU A 163 10.42 -31.45 -21.11
CA LEU A 163 10.88 -32.09 -22.34
C LEU A 163 12.34 -32.56 -22.22
N LEU A 164 13.21 -31.74 -21.63
CA LEU A 164 14.62 -32.07 -21.40
C LEU A 164 14.79 -33.25 -20.44
N PHE A 165 14.01 -33.29 -19.36
CA PHE A 165 14.06 -34.36 -18.38
C PHE A 165 13.41 -35.64 -18.87
N LEU A 166 12.17 -35.60 -19.38
CA LEU A 166 11.41 -36.79 -19.80
C LEU A 166 11.91 -37.35 -21.15
N ARG A 167 12.44 -36.49 -22.03
CA ARG A 167 12.89 -36.84 -23.40
C ARG A 167 11.84 -37.58 -24.23
N ASP A 168 10.56 -37.37 -23.90
CA ASP A 168 9.43 -37.93 -24.60
C ASP A 168 8.36 -36.84 -24.72
N ILE A 169 7.94 -36.60 -25.96
CA ILE A 169 6.99 -35.53 -26.29
C ILE A 169 5.61 -35.84 -25.72
N ARG A 170 5.21 -37.12 -25.64
CA ARG A 170 3.84 -37.46 -25.23
C ARG A 170 3.58 -37.23 -23.74
N PRO A 171 4.42 -37.74 -22.79
CA PRO A 171 4.32 -37.38 -21.38
C PRO A 171 4.34 -35.86 -21.16
N THR A 172 5.22 -35.15 -21.87
CA THR A 172 5.33 -33.69 -21.79
C THR A 172 4.07 -32.98 -22.25
N PHE A 173 3.46 -33.43 -23.36
CA PHE A 173 2.21 -32.85 -23.88
C PHE A 173 1.04 -33.05 -22.91
N ILE A 174 0.94 -34.20 -22.25
CA ILE A 174 -0.12 -34.44 -21.25
C ILE A 174 -0.01 -33.42 -20.12
N ILE A 175 1.21 -33.17 -19.62
CA ILE A 175 1.45 -32.18 -18.56
C ILE A 175 1.16 -30.77 -19.08
N ALA A 176 1.60 -30.43 -20.30
CA ALA A 176 1.36 -29.13 -20.91
C ALA A 176 -0.14 -28.80 -21.04
N VAL A 177 -0.99 -29.78 -21.37
CA VAL A 177 -2.46 -29.61 -21.41
C VAL A 177 -3.07 -29.50 -20.01
N SER A 178 -2.46 -30.12 -19.00
CA SER A 178 -2.96 -30.05 -17.62
C SER A 178 -2.85 -28.64 -17.02
N ILE A 179 -1.82 -27.86 -17.38
CA ILE A 179 -1.57 -26.53 -16.79
C ILE A 179 -2.73 -25.55 -17.07
N PRO A 180 -3.15 -25.29 -18.34
CA PRO A 180 -4.25 -24.36 -18.60
C PRO A 180 -5.57 -24.81 -18.00
N ILE A 181 -5.85 -26.12 -17.99
CA ILE A 181 -7.11 -26.67 -17.46
C ILE A 181 -7.18 -26.46 -15.94
N SER A 182 -6.09 -26.73 -15.22
CA SER A 182 -6.02 -26.43 -13.79
C SER A 182 -6.14 -24.94 -13.49
N LEU A 183 -5.54 -24.08 -14.32
CA LEU A 183 -5.63 -22.63 -14.16
C LEU A 183 -7.06 -22.12 -14.37
N VAL A 184 -7.74 -22.55 -15.43
CA VAL A 184 -9.15 -22.18 -15.68
C VAL A 184 -10.05 -22.66 -14.54
N PHE A 185 -9.81 -23.86 -14.01
CA PHE A 185 -10.55 -24.34 -12.85
C PHE A 185 -10.31 -23.47 -11.61
N ALA A 186 -9.06 -23.06 -11.35
CA ALA A 186 -8.73 -22.17 -10.25
C ALA A 186 -9.41 -20.80 -10.40
N ILE A 187 -9.40 -20.22 -11.60
CA ILE A 187 -10.11 -18.96 -11.92
C ILE A 187 -11.63 -19.11 -11.73
N ALA A 188 -12.21 -20.24 -12.12
CA ALA A 188 -13.63 -20.50 -11.87
C ALA A 188 -13.95 -20.53 -10.37
N MET A 189 -13.08 -21.14 -9.54
CA MET A 189 -13.24 -21.11 -8.08
C MET A 189 -13.13 -19.68 -7.52
N MET A 190 -12.24 -18.85 -8.05
CA MET A 190 -12.13 -17.43 -7.68
C MET A 190 -13.44 -16.68 -7.99
N TYR A 191 -14.01 -16.91 -9.17
CA TYR A 191 -15.28 -16.28 -9.57
C TYR A 191 -16.43 -16.62 -8.60
N PHE A 192 -16.57 -17.88 -8.21
CA PHE A 192 -17.63 -18.29 -7.27
C PHE A 192 -17.41 -17.83 -5.83
N THR A 193 -16.18 -17.47 -5.47
CA THR A 193 -15.81 -17.04 -4.11
C THR A 193 -15.67 -15.52 -3.97
N GLY A 194 -15.79 -14.78 -5.08
CA GLY A 194 -15.67 -13.33 -5.11
C GLY A 194 -14.24 -12.82 -4.99
N VAL A 195 -13.24 -13.69 -5.17
CA VAL A 195 -11.82 -13.27 -5.16
C VAL A 195 -11.53 -12.50 -6.44
N SER A 196 -11.15 -11.22 -6.28
CA SER A 196 -10.84 -10.34 -7.40
C SER A 196 -9.54 -10.75 -8.10
N ILE A 197 -9.44 -10.49 -9.40
CA ILE A 197 -8.17 -10.60 -10.14
C ILE A 197 -7.39 -9.31 -9.90
N ASN A 198 -6.48 -9.37 -8.93
CA ASN A 198 -5.52 -8.32 -8.61
C ASN A 198 -4.08 -8.86 -8.65
N VAL A 199 -3.10 -7.98 -8.52
CA VAL A 199 -1.66 -8.32 -8.57
C VAL A 199 -1.29 -9.44 -7.60
N ILE A 200 -1.82 -9.40 -6.37
CA ILE A 200 -1.50 -10.37 -5.32
C ILE A 200 -2.14 -11.74 -5.61
N SER A 201 -3.40 -11.76 -6.06
CA SER A 201 -4.10 -12.98 -6.48
C SER A 201 -3.45 -13.62 -7.72
N LEU A 202 -2.97 -12.82 -8.68
CA LEU A 202 -2.26 -13.28 -9.87
C LEU A 202 -0.87 -13.80 -9.51
N ALA A 203 -0.18 -13.18 -8.56
CA ALA A 203 1.06 -13.70 -8.00
C ALA A 203 0.84 -15.09 -7.40
N GLY A 204 -0.26 -15.28 -6.67
CA GLY A 204 -0.67 -16.58 -6.15
C GLY A 204 -0.89 -17.62 -7.27
N LEU A 205 -1.56 -17.25 -8.36
CA LEU A 205 -1.72 -18.13 -9.53
C LEU A 205 -0.40 -18.43 -10.25
N ALA A 206 0.46 -17.43 -10.43
CA ALA A 206 1.77 -17.58 -11.07
C ALA A 206 2.69 -18.50 -10.28
N LEU A 207 2.71 -18.34 -8.96
CA LEU A 207 3.40 -19.26 -8.07
C LEU A 207 2.76 -20.66 -8.10
N GLY A 208 1.43 -20.69 -8.13
CA GLY A 208 0.63 -21.89 -8.36
C GLY A 208 1.11 -22.66 -9.59
N VAL A 209 1.32 -22.03 -10.75
CA VAL A 209 1.72 -22.71 -12.01
C VAL A 209 2.99 -23.56 -11.85
N GLY A 210 3.99 -23.07 -11.13
CA GLY A 210 5.21 -23.84 -10.86
C GLY A 210 4.96 -25.11 -10.02
N MET A 211 3.90 -25.12 -9.22
CA MET A 211 3.48 -26.23 -8.36
C MET A 211 2.33 -27.06 -8.99
N LEU A 212 1.54 -26.48 -9.91
CA LEU A 212 0.42 -27.11 -10.59
C LEU A 212 0.87 -28.35 -11.36
N VAL A 213 2.08 -28.30 -11.90
CA VAL A 213 2.67 -29.39 -12.67
C VAL A 213 3.12 -30.56 -11.80
N ASP A 214 3.43 -30.35 -10.51
CA ASP A 214 4.07 -31.37 -9.67
C ASP A 214 3.21 -32.63 -9.54
N ASN A 215 1.92 -32.47 -9.25
CA ASN A 215 1.01 -33.61 -9.12
C ASN A 215 0.90 -34.38 -10.45
N SER A 216 0.77 -33.68 -11.57
CA SER A 216 0.73 -34.27 -12.91
C SER A 216 2.03 -34.98 -13.28
N ILE A 217 3.18 -34.43 -12.89
CA ILE A 217 4.51 -35.01 -13.11
C ILE A 217 4.63 -36.33 -12.35
N VAL A 218 4.32 -36.35 -11.06
CA VAL A 218 4.42 -37.57 -10.22
C VAL A 218 3.50 -38.66 -10.76
N VAL A 219 2.29 -38.31 -11.20
CA VAL A 219 1.36 -39.27 -11.83
C VAL A 219 1.88 -39.82 -13.14
N ILE A 220 2.29 -38.95 -14.06
CA ILE A 220 2.84 -39.38 -15.35
C ILE A 220 4.09 -40.23 -15.18
N GLU A 221 4.97 -39.88 -14.25
CA GLU A 221 6.18 -40.65 -14.01
C GLU A 221 5.86 -42.07 -13.52
N ASN A 222 4.92 -42.20 -12.58
CA ASN A 222 4.54 -43.50 -12.04
C ASN A 222 3.89 -44.38 -13.13
N ILE A 223 2.99 -43.79 -13.93
CA ILE A 223 2.39 -44.46 -15.09
C ILE A 223 3.49 -44.89 -16.07
N TYR A 224 4.43 -43.99 -16.37
CA TYR A 224 5.53 -44.27 -17.30
C TYR A 224 6.46 -45.37 -16.79
N ARG A 225 6.72 -45.44 -15.48
CA ARG A 225 7.49 -46.52 -14.85
C ARG A 225 6.80 -47.88 -15.04
N LEU A 226 5.51 -47.98 -14.73
CA LEU A 226 4.74 -49.22 -14.91
C LEU A 226 4.69 -49.66 -16.38
N ARG A 227 4.64 -48.70 -17.32
CA ARG A 227 4.75 -48.99 -18.76
C ARG A 227 6.10 -49.57 -19.15
N LEU A 228 7.20 -49.06 -18.57
CA LEU A 228 8.54 -49.60 -18.80
C LEU A 228 8.72 -51.00 -18.18
N GLU A 229 7.98 -51.31 -17.12
CA GLU A 229 7.92 -52.62 -16.47
C GLU A 229 7.03 -53.62 -17.25
N GLY A 230 6.35 -53.18 -18.32
CA GLY A 230 5.58 -54.03 -19.22
C GLY A 230 4.07 -54.05 -18.99
N VAL A 231 3.55 -53.27 -18.05
CA VAL A 231 2.11 -53.22 -17.74
C VAL A 231 1.32 -52.58 -18.90
N PRO A 232 0.16 -53.12 -19.33
CA PRO A 232 -0.69 -52.55 -20.39
C PRO A 232 -1.10 -51.09 -20.12
N THR A 233 -1.32 -50.29 -21.17
CA THR A 233 -1.49 -48.82 -21.04
C THR A 233 -2.63 -48.40 -20.12
N LYS A 234 -3.77 -49.08 -20.20
CA LYS A 234 -4.95 -48.76 -19.39
C LYS A 234 -4.72 -49.12 -17.92
N GLU A 235 -4.23 -50.32 -17.65
CA GLU A 235 -3.90 -50.80 -16.30
C GLU A 235 -2.83 -49.93 -15.66
N ALA A 236 -1.73 -49.67 -16.38
CA ALA A 236 -0.65 -48.80 -15.92
C ALA A 236 -1.13 -47.38 -15.57
N SER A 237 -2.16 -46.87 -16.27
CA SER A 237 -2.72 -45.54 -16.01
C SER A 237 -3.56 -45.51 -14.72
N VAL A 238 -4.40 -46.53 -14.51
CA VAL A 238 -5.25 -46.64 -13.32
C VAL A 238 -4.41 -46.99 -12.09
N ASP A 239 -3.58 -48.03 -12.18
CA ASP A 239 -2.72 -48.46 -11.08
C ASP A 239 -1.65 -47.43 -10.77
N GLY A 240 -1.11 -46.78 -11.81
CA GLY A 240 -0.15 -45.70 -11.68
C GLY A 240 -0.69 -44.54 -10.89
N ALA A 241 -1.94 -44.12 -11.13
CA ALA A 241 -2.59 -43.08 -10.33
C ALA A 241 -2.96 -43.56 -8.93
N ARG A 242 -3.49 -44.78 -8.79
CA ARG A 242 -3.95 -45.33 -7.51
C ARG A 242 -2.82 -45.54 -6.50
N GLN A 243 -1.64 -45.97 -6.96
CA GLN A 243 -0.47 -46.22 -6.10
C GLN A 243 0.03 -44.96 -5.37
N ILE A 244 -0.13 -43.79 -5.98
CA ILE A 244 0.43 -42.52 -5.50
C ILE A 244 -0.62 -41.53 -5.03
N ALA A 245 -1.91 -41.82 -5.23
CA ALA A 245 -3.01 -40.92 -4.89
C ALA A 245 -2.94 -40.44 -3.43
N GLY A 246 -2.72 -41.36 -2.47
CA GLY A 246 -2.60 -40.99 -1.05
C GLY A 246 -1.44 -40.03 -0.76
N ALA A 247 -0.28 -40.26 -1.39
CA ALA A 247 0.90 -39.40 -1.22
C ALA A 247 0.68 -38.01 -1.80
N ILE A 248 0.06 -37.91 -2.99
CA ILE A 248 -0.18 -36.65 -3.69
C ILE A 248 -1.31 -35.85 -3.01
N ILE A 249 -2.39 -36.49 -2.57
CA ILE A 249 -3.47 -35.84 -1.81
C ILE A 249 -2.91 -35.24 -0.52
N SER A 250 -2.15 -36.03 0.24
CA SER A 250 -1.58 -35.59 1.51
C SER A 250 -0.59 -34.45 1.32
N SER A 251 0.26 -34.54 0.28
CA SER A 251 1.21 -33.48 -0.06
C SER A 251 0.52 -32.18 -0.49
N THR A 252 -0.52 -32.28 -1.33
CA THR A 252 -1.32 -31.13 -1.77
C THR A 252 -2.02 -30.48 -0.58
N LEU A 253 -2.62 -31.28 0.31
CA LEU A 253 -3.28 -30.78 1.52
C LEU A 253 -2.29 -30.10 2.46
N THR A 254 -1.12 -30.71 2.68
CA THR A 254 -0.03 -30.13 3.48
C THR A 254 0.34 -28.75 2.96
N THR A 255 0.50 -28.62 1.65
CA THR A 255 0.88 -27.36 1.00
C THR A 255 -0.25 -26.32 1.06
N ALA A 256 -1.50 -26.72 0.86
CA ALA A 256 -2.65 -25.84 0.97
C ALA A 256 -2.91 -25.37 2.42
N SER A 257 -2.69 -26.24 3.40
CA SER A 257 -2.89 -25.93 4.83
C SER A 257 -1.91 -24.91 5.39
N VAL A 258 -0.81 -24.62 4.70
CA VAL A 258 0.09 -23.51 5.03
C VAL A 258 -0.65 -22.16 5.08
N PHE A 259 -1.70 -22.01 4.28
CA PHE A 259 -2.54 -20.80 4.27
C PHE A 259 -3.73 -20.86 5.22
N LEU A 260 -4.04 -22.02 5.81
CA LEU A 260 -5.16 -22.17 6.76
C LEU A 260 -5.07 -21.22 7.98
N PRO A 261 -3.87 -20.95 8.56
CA PRO A 261 -3.70 -19.97 9.62
C PRO A 261 -4.23 -18.56 9.33
N ILE A 262 -4.46 -18.19 8.07
CA ILE A 262 -4.93 -16.86 7.69
C ILE A 262 -6.28 -16.49 8.30
N VAL A 263 -7.10 -17.49 8.63
CA VAL A 263 -8.41 -17.31 9.27
C VAL A 263 -8.27 -16.64 10.65
N PHE A 264 -7.10 -16.76 11.29
CA PHE A 264 -6.82 -16.19 12.60
C PHE A 264 -6.13 -14.82 12.56
N VAL A 265 -5.69 -14.37 11.38
CA VAL A 265 -5.05 -13.06 11.19
C VAL A 265 -6.10 -11.97 11.05
N GLN A 266 -5.82 -10.77 11.54
CA GLN A 266 -6.71 -9.60 11.44
C GLN A 266 -6.01 -8.44 10.70
N GLY A 267 -6.74 -7.34 10.47
CA GLY A 267 -6.16 -6.12 9.90
C GLY A 267 -5.69 -6.23 8.44
N ILE A 268 -4.70 -5.41 8.10
CA ILE A 268 -4.16 -5.23 6.74
C ILE A 268 -3.54 -6.53 6.22
N SER A 269 -2.83 -7.26 7.09
CA SER A 269 -2.22 -8.55 6.76
C SER A 269 -3.26 -9.54 6.22
N ARG A 270 -4.43 -9.65 6.86
CA ARG A 270 -5.52 -10.51 6.34
C ARG A 270 -6.00 -10.07 4.97
N GLN A 271 -6.19 -8.77 4.75
CA GLN A 271 -6.70 -8.24 3.47
C GLN A 271 -5.76 -8.56 2.31
N ILE A 272 -4.45 -8.39 2.51
CA ILE A 272 -3.43 -8.65 1.48
C ILE A 272 -3.30 -10.16 1.24
N PHE A 273 -3.23 -10.97 2.28
CA PHE A 273 -2.82 -12.38 2.12
C PHE A 273 -3.97 -13.32 1.74
N THR A 274 -5.22 -12.95 1.99
CA THR A 274 -6.36 -13.87 1.79
C THR A 274 -6.49 -14.24 0.33
N ASP A 275 -6.39 -13.25 -0.55
CA ASP A 275 -6.49 -13.45 -1.99
C ASP A 275 -5.35 -14.35 -2.51
N MET A 276 -4.11 -14.12 -2.05
CA MET A 276 -2.98 -14.95 -2.45
C MET A 276 -3.09 -16.39 -1.94
N GLY A 277 -3.48 -16.58 -0.67
CA GLY A 277 -3.59 -17.90 -0.07
C GLY A 277 -4.70 -18.73 -0.70
N LEU A 278 -5.87 -18.11 -0.96
CA LEU A 278 -6.98 -18.77 -1.62
C LEU A 278 -6.65 -19.12 -3.07
N THR A 279 -6.02 -18.22 -3.83
CA THR A 279 -5.62 -18.52 -5.21
C THR A 279 -4.62 -19.67 -5.30
N ILE A 280 -3.61 -19.73 -4.42
CA ILE A 280 -2.69 -20.86 -4.35
C ILE A 280 -3.44 -22.14 -3.97
N ALA A 281 -4.30 -22.11 -2.94
CA ALA A 281 -5.07 -23.27 -2.52
C ALA A 281 -5.98 -23.81 -3.64
N TYR A 282 -6.70 -22.92 -4.35
CA TYR A 282 -7.53 -23.30 -5.48
C TYR A 282 -6.70 -23.87 -6.63
N SER A 283 -5.53 -23.30 -6.91
CA SER A 283 -4.63 -23.83 -7.92
C SER A 283 -4.18 -25.26 -7.56
N LEU A 284 -3.74 -25.49 -6.33
CA LEU A 284 -3.28 -26.80 -5.87
C LEU A 284 -4.38 -27.86 -5.88
N LEU A 285 -5.59 -27.51 -5.42
CA LEU A 285 -6.75 -28.38 -5.47
C LEU A 285 -7.15 -28.70 -6.92
N ALA A 286 -7.12 -27.70 -7.80
CA ALA A 286 -7.37 -27.89 -9.22
C ALA A 286 -6.34 -28.82 -9.86
N SER A 287 -5.04 -28.63 -9.56
CA SER A 287 -3.97 -29.53 -10.00
C SER A 287 -4.19 -30.96 -9.54
N LEU A 288 -4.55 -31.16 -8.27
CA LEU A 288 -4.81 -32.49 -7.72
C LEU A 288 -5.96 -33.19 -8.45
N ILE A 289 -7.08 -32.49 -8.67
CA ILE A 289 -8.24 -33.02 -9.40
C ILE A 289 -7.82 -33.41 -10.82
N VAL A 290 -7.13 -32.52 -11.54
CA VAL A 290 -6.69 -32.75 -12.92
C VAL A 290 -5.66 -33.90 -12.99
N ALA A 291 -4.74 -33.99 -12.04
CA ALA A 291 -3.71 -35.03 -11.98
C ALA A 291 -4.29 -36.42 -11.70
N LEU A 292 -5.39 -36.53 -10.95
CA LEU A 292 -6.03 -37.83 -10.66
C LEU A 292 -7.11 -38.22 -11.69
N THR A 293 -7.56 -37.30 -12.53
CA THR A 293 -8.65 -37.54 -13.49
C THR A 293 -8.19 -37.45 -14.94
N LEU A 294 -7.79 -36.26 -15.39
CA LEU A 294 -7.43 -35.98 -16.78
C LEU A 294 -6.12 -36.66 -17.18
N VAL A 295 -5.11 -36.59 -16.30
CA VAL A 295 -3.78 -37.11 -16.60
C VAL A 295 -3.78 -38.63 -16.86
N PRO A 296 -4.41 -39.48 -16.00
CA PRO A 296 -4.55 -40.91 -16.28
C PRO A 296 -5.38 -41.18 -17.53
N MET A 297 -6.43 -40.38 -17.78
CA MET A 297 -7.27 -40.52 -18.97
C MET A 297 -6.46 -40.32 -20.25
N LEU A 298 -5.67 -39.24 -20.34
CA LEU A 298 -4.80 -38.96 -21.49
C LEU A 298 -3.66 -39.99 -21.58
N GLY A 299 -3.06 -40.36 -20.44
CA GLY A 299 -2.03 -41.39 -20.35
C GLY A 299 -2.46 -42.73 -20.95
N SER A 300 -3.71 -43.14 -20.69
CA SER A 300 -4.28 -44.41 -21.17
C SER A 300 -4.34 -44.53 -22.70
N ARG A 301 -4.41 -43.39 -23.40
CA ARG A 301 -4.49 -43.32 -24.88
C ARG A 301 -3.14 -42.98 -25.52
N MET A 302 -2.34 -42.12 -24.91
CA MET A 302 -1.16 -41.55 -25.58
C MET A 302 0.14 -42.34 -25.30
N LEU A 303 0.20 -43.16 -24.24
CA LEU A 303 1.41 -43.90 -23.84
C LEU A 303 1.52 -45.31 -24.46
N GLU A 304 0.90 -45.56 -25.60
CA GLU A 304 0.87 -46.89 -26.27
C GLU A 304 2.22 -47.39 -26.77
N LYS A 305 3.09 -46.51 -27.29
CA LYS A 305 4.47 -46.82 -27.70
C LYS A 305 5.43 -45.95 -26.90
N SER A 306 6.14 -46.54 -25.93
CA SER A 306 7.20 -45.88 -25.15
C SER A 306 8.57 -46.41 -25.60
N SER A 307 9.46 -45.52 -26.03
CA SER A 307 10.86 -45.86 -26.30
C SER A 307 11.68 -45.52 -25.05
N GLY A 308 12.08 -46.55 -24.30
CA GLY A 308 12.89 -46.40 -23.08
C GLY A 308 14.34 -46.01 -23.39
N LYS A 309 14.59 -44.76 -23.80
CA LYS A 309 15.97 -44.26 -23.92
C LYS A 309 16.49 -43.80 -22.56
N LYS A 310 17.26 -44.65 -21.87
CA LYS A 310 17.99 -44.28 -20.64
C LYS A 310 18.99 -43.15 -20.94
N SER A 311 18.94 -42.05 -20.17
CA SER A 311 19.87 -40.93 -20.32
C SER A 311 21.29 -41.33 -19.86
N ARG A 312 22.26 -41.36 -20.78
CA ARG A 312 23.68 -41.62 -20.46
C ARG A 312 24.27 -40.52 -19.57
N LEU A 313 23.90 -39.25 -19.79
CA LEU A 313 24.35 -38.10 -18.99
C LEU A 313 23.92 -38.23 -17.51
N PHE A 314 22.64 -38.58 -17.28
CA PHE A 314 22.09 -38.66 -15.92
C PHE A 314 22.67 -39.84 -15.12
N SER A 315 23.05 -40.93 -15.82
CA SER A 315 23.69 -42.09 -15.19
C SER A 315 25.06 -41.79 -14.56
N GLY A 316 25.75 -40.75 -15.03
CA GLY A 316 27.01 -40.28 -14.43
C GLY A 316 26.74 -39.46 -13.17
N PHE A 317 25.75 -38.57 -13.23
CA PHE A 317 25.33 -37.71 -12.12
C PHE A 317 24.79 -38.55 -10.93
N THR A 318 23.96 -39.56 -11.20
CA THR A 318 23.44 -40.47 -10.15
C THR A 318 24.56 -41.26 -9.46
N ARG A 319 25.60 -41.67 -10.19
CA ARG A 319 26.78 -42.34 -9.62
C ARG A 319 27.61 -41.41 -8.75
N GLY A 320 27.79 -40.15 -9.16
CA GLY A 320 28.45 -39.12 -8.36
C GLY A 320 27.71 -38.85 -7.05
N TYR A 321 26.41 -38.61 -7.15
CA TYR A 321 25.52 -38.44 -6.00
C TYR A 321 25.57 -39.63 -5.03
N SER A 322 25.47 -40.86 -5.54
CA SER A 322 25.51 -42.08 -4.71
C SER A 322 26.81 -42.18 -3.90
N ARG A 323 27.98 -41.86 -4.50
CA ARG A 323 29.26 -41.81 -3.77
C ARG A 323 29.25 -40.73 -2.70
N PHE A 324 28.76 -39.54 -3.03
CA PHE A 324 28.72 -38.41 -2.09
C PHE A 324 27.76 -38.67 -0.92
N LEU A 325 26.61 -39.30 -1.18
CA LEU A 325 25.67 -39.73 -0.15
C LEU A 325 26.31 -40.79 0.76
N GLY A 326 27.01 -41.77 0.20
CA GLY A 326 27.74 -42.77 0.98
C GLY A 326 28.82 -42.16 1.89
N TRP A 327 29.56 -41.16 1.38
CA TRP A 327 30.51 -40.38 2.18
C TRP A 327 29.80 -39.58 3.29
N SER A 328 28.67 -38.97 2.94
CA SER A 328 27.86 -38.15 3.86
C SER A 328 27.33 -38.94 5.04
N LEU A 329 26.83 -40.16 4.79
CA LEU A 329 26.38 -41.09 5.83
C LEU A 329 27.51 -41.52 6.79
N LYS A 330 28.78 -41.50 6.33
CA LYS A 330 29.95 -41.78 7.17
C LYS A 330 30.40 -40.58 8.00
N HIS A 331 30.21 -39.36 7.50
CA HIS A 331 30.67 -38.10 8.09
C HIS A 331 29.54 -37.21 8.62
N ARG A 332 28.49 -37.82 9.20
CA ARG A 332 27.27 -37.15 9.68
C ARG A 332 27.49 -35.90 10.54
N THR A 333 28.45 -35.92 11.47
CA THR A 333 28.69 -34.79 12.39
C THR A 333 29.21 -33.55 11.66
N ILE A 334 30.06 -33.75 10.64
CA ILE A 334 30.62 -32.66 9.83
C ILE A 334 29.51 -31.99 9.04
N ILE A 335 28.60 -32.78 8.46
CA ILE A 335 27.48 -32.25 7.68
C ILE A 335 26.51 -31.45 8.57
N ILE A 336 26.15 -31.98 9.73
CA ILE A 336 25.25 -31.28 10.65
C ILE A 336 25.89 -29.96 11.12
N LEU A 337 27.18 -29.96 11.49
CA LEU A 337 27.89 -28.74 11.88
C LEU A 337 27.98 -27.73 10.74
N ALA A 338 28.26 -28.17 9.51
CA ALA A 338 28.30 -27.29 8.35
C ALA A 338 26.94 -26.66 8.07
N VAL A 339 25.87 -27.45 8.13
CA VAL A 339 24.48 -26.97 7.96
C VAL A 339 24.12 -25.93 9.00
N VAL A 340 24.38 -26.22 10.28
CA VAL A 340 24.10 -25.29 11.39
C VAL A 340 24.94 -24.01 11.26
N GLY A 341 26.21 -24.13 10.86
CA GLY A 341 27.08 -22.98 10.63
C GLY A 341 26.58 -22.07 9.50
N ILE A 342 26.15 -22.65 8.37
CA ILE A 342 25.59 -21.87 7.25
C ILE A 342 24.25 -21.24 7.65
N ALA A 343 23.40 -21.93 8.41
CA ALA A 343 22.13 -21.39 8.90
C ALA A 343 22.33 -20.21 9.86
N ALA A 344 23.30 -20.30 10.79
CA ALA A 344 23.65 -19.20 11.67
C ALA A 344 24.20 -18.00 10.89
N LEU A 345 25.08 -18.25 9.91
CA LEU A 345 25.63 -17.22 9.05
C LEU A 345 24.53 -16.53 8.22
N SER A 346 23.63 -17.29 7.58
CA SER A 346 22.55 -16.71 6.80
C SER A 346 21.62 -15.84 7.64
N LEU A 347 21.36 -16.24 8.89
CA LEU A 347 20.51 -15.48 9.80
C LEU A 347 21.15 -14.15 10.16
N VAL A 348 22.45 -14.14 10.50
CA VAL A 348 23.19 -12.91 10.81
C VAL A 348 23.23 -11.97 9.60
N LEU A 349 23.53 -12.51 8.41
CA LEU A 349 23.58 -11.73 7.18
C LEU A 349 22.22 -11.14 6.80
N ALA A 350 21.14 -11.91 6.90
CA ALA A 350 19.81 -11.42 6.57
C ALA A 350 19.32 -10.35 7.57
N LEU A 351 19.60 -10.51 8.86
CA LEU A 351 19.24 -9.50 9.87
C LEU A 351 19.98 -8.17 9.70
N SER A 352 21.13 -8.15 9.00
CA SER A 352 21.87 -6.91 8.71
C SER A 352 21.26 -6.05 7.61
N LEU A 353 20.34 -6.57 6.79
CA LEU A 353 19.71 -5.83 5.69
C LEU A 353 18.53 -4.95 6.14
N GLY A 354 17.99 -5.19 7.35
CA GLY A 354 16.82 -4.46 7.84
C GLY A 354 15.48 -5.07 7.41
N THR A 355 14.41 -4.31 7.62
CA THR A 355 13.01 -4.72 7.38
C THR A 355 12.21 -3.62 6.70
N SER A 356 11.32 -3.98 5.78
CA SER A 356 10.39 -3.06 5.10
C SER A 356 8.98 -3.63 5.05
N PHE A 357 7.99 -2.78 4.78
CA PHE A 357 6.61 -3.26 4.59
C PHE A 357 6.49 -3.87 3.20
N ILE A 358 6.58 -3.02 2.17
CA ILE A 358 6.57 -3.38 0.75
C ILE A 358 7.84 -2.79 0.12
N PRO A 359 8.57 -3.53 -0.73
CA PRO A 359 9.77 -3.02 -1.37
C PRO A 359 9.49 -1.82 -2.29
N ASP A 360 10.49 -0.96 -2.45
CA ASP A 360 10.44 0.15 -3.40
C ASP A 360 10.17 -0.34 -4.83
N MET A 361 9.37 0.43 -5.56
CA MET A 361 8.96 0.12 -6.92
C MET A 361 9.31 1.24 -7.89
N ASP A 362 9.75 0.88 -9.09
CA ASP A 362 9.87 1.84 -10.18
C ASP A 362 8.48 2.08 -10.80
N ALA A 363 7.90 3.23 -10.48
CA ALA A 363 6.63 3.69 -11.02
C ALA A 363 6.84 4.60 -12.25
N PRO A 364 5.92 4.62 -13.22
CA PRO A 364 5.97 5.54 -14.37
C PRO A 364 5.67 7.00 -14.00
N GLN A 365 5.43 7.27 -12.71
CA GLN A 365 5.10 8.58 -12.19
C GLN A 365 5.79 8.79 -10.84
N MET A 366 6.29 10.00 -10.61
CA MET A 366 6.84 10.47 -9.33
C MET A 366 6.05 11.68 -8.86
N SER A 367 6.16 12.03 -7.59
CA SER A 367 5.65 13.30 -7.07
C SER A 367 6.76 14.07 -6.40
N LEU A 368 6.63 15.38 -6.44
CA LEU A 368 7.57 16.32 -5.87
C LEU A 368 6.78 17.39 -5.14
N SER A 369 7.18 17.75 -3.93
CA SER A 369 6.62 18.89 -3.21
C SER A 369 7.70 19.94 -3.03
N ILE A 370 7.34 21.18 -3.31
CA ILE A 370 8.15 22.37 -3.05
C ILE A 370 7.53 23.10 -1.87
N THR A 371 8.32 23.36 -0.84
CA THR A 371 7.90 24.12 0.34
C THR A 371 8.82 25.32 0.50
N LEU A 372 8.21 26.48 0.75
CA LEU A 372 8.90 27.72 1.11
C LEU A 372 8.62 28.08 2.57
N ASP A 373 9.46 28.97 3.11
CA ASP A 373 9.24 29.53 4.43
C ASP A 373 7.88 30.26 4.51
N LYS A 374 7.30 30.33 5.70
CA LYS A 374 5.95 30.85 5.97
C LYS A 374 5.81 32.34 5.70
N ASP A 375 6.93 33.06 5.72
CA ASP A 375 6.97 34.50 5.42
C ASP A 375 7.08 34.78 3.91
N ALA A 376 7.32 33.75 3.08
CA ALA A 376 7.40 33.91 1.63
C ALA A 376 6.03 34.28 1.04
N SER A 377 6.05 35.14 0.04
CA SER A 377 4.83 35.51 -0.68
C SER A 377 4.40 34.40 -1.65
N ARG A 378 3.11 34.36 -1.98
CA ARG A 378 2.57 33.45 -3.01
C ARG A 378 3.24 33.66 -4.38
N GLU A 379 3.64 34.89 -4.68
CA GLU A 379 4.34 35.23 -5.93
C GLU A 379 5.74 34.59 -5.96
N GLU A 380 6.49 34.67 -4.86
CA GLU A 380 7.79 34.00 -4.71
C GLU A 380 7.68 32.47 -4.83
N LEU A 381 6.57 31.88 -4.33
CA LEU A 381 6.29 30.45 -4.48
C LEU A 381 6.06 30.05 -5.92
N ILE A 382 5.32 30.86 -6.68
CA ILE A 382 5.07 30.61 -8.11
C ILE A 382 6.37 30.73 -8.90
N ASP A 383 7.15 31.80 -8.70
CA ASP A 383 8.40 32.03 -9.42
C ASP A 383 9.42 30.91 -9.15
N SER A 384 9.56 30.50 -7.88
CA SER A 384 10.43 29.40 -7.50
C SER A 384 9.98 28.06 -8.11
N THR A 385 8.67 27.84 -8.18
CA THR A 385 8.09 26.63 -8.78
C THR A 385 8.30 26.60 -10.29
N GLU A 386 8.10 27.72 -10.99
CA GLU A 386 8.37 27.82 -12.43
C GLU A 386 9.86 27.57 -12.72
N ALA A 387 10.78 28.11 -11.92
CA ALA A 387 12.22 27.85 -12.04
C ALA A 387 12.59 26.37 -11.82
N VAL A 388 11.88 25.66 -10.94
CA VAL A 388 12.03 24.21 -10.77
C VAL A 388 11.49 23.47 -12.00
N ILE A 389 10.29 23.79 -12.47
CA ILE A 389 9.67 23.16 -13.65
C ILE A 389 10.58 23.28 -14.87
N ASP A 390 11.13 24.47 -15.13
CA ASP A 390 12.01 24.72 -16.26
C ASP A 390 13.28 23.85 -16.21
N ARG A 391 13.88 23.65 -15.03
CA ARG A 391 15.03 22.73 -14.88
C ARG A 391 14.61 21.28 -15.09
N LEU A 392 13.48 20.86 -14.51
CA LEU A 392 13.01 19.48 -14.61
C LEU A 392 12.65 19.08 -16.04
N LEU A 393 12.09 19.98 -16.84
CA LEU A 393 11.80 19.75 -18.26
C LEU A 393 13.07 19.57 -19.12
N THR A 394 14.26 19.96 -18.62
CA THR A 394 15.53 19.70 -19.31
C THR A 394 16.14 18.33 -19.01
N LEU A 395 15.64 17.62 -17.99
CA LEU A 395 16.15 16.31 -17.60
C LEU A 395 15.66 15.22 -18.57
N GLU A 396 16.57 14.37 -19.02
CA GLU A 396 16.24 13.23 -19.88
C GLU A 396 15.45 12.18 -19.07
N GLY A 397 14.21 11.89 -19.50
CA GLY A 397 13.33 10.89 -18.89
C GLY A 397 12.12 11.43 -18.12
N ILE A 398 11.92 12.76 -18.07
CA ILE A 398 10.66 13.39 -17.63
C ILE A 398 9.90 13.86 -18.87
N ASP A 399 8.72 13.30 -19.11
CA ASP A 399 7.89 13.61 -20.28
C ASP A 399 6.90 14.74 -20.01
N THR A 400 6.33 14.77 -18.80
CA THR A 400 5.29 15.74 -18.45
C THR A 400 5.30 16.08 -16.97
N ILE A 401 5.06 17.36 -16.67
CA ILE A 401 5.00 17.91 -15.33
C ILE A 401 3.65 18.59 -15.13
N GLY A 402 2.86 18.10 -14.18
CA GLY A 402 1.67 18.78 -13.69
C GLY A 402 1.94 19.43 -12.33
N ALA A 403 1.76 20.74 -12.19
CA ALA A 403 2.02 21.49 -10.97
C ALA A 403 0.75 22.18 -10.47
N PHE A 404 0.52 22.16 -9.15
CA PHE A 404 -0.64 22.80 -8.51
C PHE A 404 -0.37 23.14 -7.04
N GLU A 405 -1.10 24.11 -6.51
CA GLU A 405 -1.02 24.45 -5.07
C GLU A 405 -1.44 23.24 -4.21
N GLY A 406 -0.64 22.90 -3.19
CA GLY A 406 -0.82 21.69 -2.38
C GLY A 406 -2.18 21.61 -1.68
N GLY A 407 -2.81 22.75 -1.40
CA GLY A 407 -4.13 22.84 -0.77
C GLY A 407 -5.30 22.39 -1.67
N LEU A 408 -5.15 22.38 -3.00
CA LEU A 408 -6.24 22.06 -3.94
C LEU A 408 -6.74 20.62 -3.82
N MET A 409 -5.86 19.68 -3.44
CA MET A 409 -6.20 18.26 -3.28
C MET A 409 -6.67 17.91 -1.85
N SER A 410 -6.60 18.85 -0.90
CA SER A 410 -6.98 18.64 0.51
C SER A 410 -8.47 18.27 0.68
N GLY A 411 -9.34 18.75 -0.21
CA GLY A 411 -10.78 18.43 -0.21
C GLY A 411 -11.11 16.96 -0.50
N VAL A 412 -10.16 16.18 -1.03
CA VAL A 412 -10.35 14.78 -1.42
C VAL A 412 -9.90 13.79 -0.33
N GLY A 413 -9.44 14.29 0.84
CA GLY A 413 -9.08 13.46 1.99
C GLY A 413 -7.88 12.52 1.78
N PHE A 414 -7.20 12.62 0.63
CA PHE A 414 -6.09 11.75 0.21
C PHE A 414 -4.72 12.24 0.70
N MET A 415 -4.59 13.51 1.08
CA MET A 415 -3.39 14.03 1.75
C MET A 415 -3.81 14.64 3.09
N GLY A 416 -3.52 13.93 4.19
CA GLY A 416 -3.70 14.40 5.56
C GLY A 416 -2.67 15.45 6.01
N GLY A 417 -2.02 16.13 5.05
CA GLY A 417 -1.11 17.23 5.30
C GLY A 417 -1.90 18.49 5.66
N GLY A 418 -1.55 19.10 6.79
CA GLY A 418 -2.11 20.38 7.21
C GLY A 418 -1.97 21.43 6.11
N ARG A 419 -2.78 22.48 6.21
CA ARG A 419 -2.80 23.64 5.33
C ARG A 419 -1.46 24.39 5.38
N GLY A 420 -0.39 23.84 4.82
CA GLY A 420 0.83 24.57 4.57
C GLY A 420 0.49 25.66 3.55
N GLN A 421 0.35 26.91 4.02
CA GLN A 421 -0.05 28.04 3.18
C GLN A 421 0.99 28.38 2.08
N ASN A 422 2.14 27.72 2.04
CA ASN A 422 3.23 27.93 1.06
C ASN A 422 3.83 26.62 0.51
N SER A 423 3.00 25.74 -0.07
CA SER A 423 3.49 24.53 -0.74
C SER A 423 2.90 24.32 -2.13
N MET A 424 3.73 23.85 -3.06
CA MET A 424 3.34 23.41 -4.41
C MET A 424 3.58 21.92 -4.56
N SER A 425 2.63 21.23 -5.18
CA SER A 425 2.72 19.80 -5.51
C SER A 425 2.88 19.62 -7.01
N LEU A 426 3.84 18.79 -7.40
CA LEU A 426 4.17 18.46 -8.78
C LEU A 426 4.04 16.95 -9.00
N TYR A 427 3.38 16.55 -10.07
CA TYR A 427 3.39 15.19 -10.60
C TYR A 427 4.31 15.12 -11.83
N LEU A 428 5.26 14.21 -11.81
CA LEU A 428 6.22 13.97 -12.88
C LEU A 428 5.85 12.66 -13.58
N LEU A 429 5.46 12.72 -14.85
CA LEU A 429 5.29 11.54 -15.70
C LEU A 429 6.63 11.21 -16.35
N LEU A 430 7.07 9.97 -16.16
CA LEU A 430 8.37 9.50 -16.62
C LEU A 430 8.25 8.74 -17.94
N ASP A 431 9.27 8.84 -18.78
CA ASP A 431 9.34 8.06 -20.03
C ASP A 431 9.38 6.56 -19.73
N GLN A 432 8.50 5.80 -20.39
CA GLN A 432 8.41 4.34 -20.30
C GLN A 432 9.67 3.63 -20.84
N GLY A 433 10.47 4.31 -21.66
CA GLY A 433 11.74 3.83 -22.20
C GLY A 433 12.96 4.10 -21.31
N LYS A 434 12.81 4.74 -20.15
CA LYS A 434 13.97 5.14 -19.36
C LYS A 434 14.79 3.95 -18.86
N ARG A 435 16.10 4.08 -18.92
CA ARG A 435 17.06 3.10 -18.35
C ARG A 435 17.39 3.37 -16.89
N LEU A 436 17.06 4.56 -16.38
CA LEU A 436 17.37 5.03 -15.04
C LEU A 436 16.29 4.58 -14.07
N LYS A 437 16.68 4.02 -12.91
CA LYS A 437 15.75 3.72 -11.81
C LYS A 437 15.19 5.00 -11.20
N ASN A 438 14.03 4.94 -10.54
CA ASN A 438 13.40 6.10 -9.89
C ASN A 438 14.32 6.73 -8.84
N LYS A 439 15.08 5.93 -8.07
CA LYS A 439 16.07 6.44 -7.10
C LYS A 439 17.19 7.27 -7.75
N GLU A 440 17.68 6.88 -8.92
CA GLU A 440 18.72 7.67 -9.62
C GLU A 440 18.13 8.95 -10.21
N MET A 441 16.88 8.90 -10.66
CA MET A 441 16.15 10.07 -11.17
C MET A 441 15.86 11.07 -10.05
N GLU A 442 15.45 10.61 -8.89
CA GLU A 442 15.33 11.42 -7.67
C GLU A 442 16.64 12.12 -7.32
N ARG A 443 17.76 11.39 -7.35
CA ARG A 443 19.07 12.00 -7.11
C ARG A 443 19.42 13.08 -8.12
N GLN A 444 19.08 12.88 -9.40
CA GLN A 444 19.29 13.89 -10.44
C GLN A 444 18.39 15.11 -10.25
N ILE A 445 17.14 14.91 -9.83
CA ILE A 445 16.21 15.98 -9.51
C ILE A 445 16.78 16.83 -8.36
N LEU A 446 17.13 16.20 -7.24
CA LEU A 446 17.68 16.89 -6.08
C LEU A 446 18.99 17.60 -6.40
N ALA A 447 19.87 16.98 -7.19
CA ALA A 447 21.12 17.61 -7.63
C ALA A 447 20.91 18.79 -8.58
N ALA A 448 19.89 18.74 -9.45
CA ALA A 448 19.56 19.80 -10.38
C ALA A 448 18.89 21.01 -9.70
N THR A 449 18.32 20.81 -8.51
CA THR A 449 17.61 21.84 -7.74
C THR A 449 18.34 22.27 -6.47
N ALA A 450 19.52 21.70 -6.18
CA ALA A 450 20.28 21.97 -4.96
C ALA A 450 20.78 23.42 -4.82
N ASP A 451 20.80 24.18 -5.91
CA ASP A 451 21.19 25.59 -5.96
C ASP A 451 20.05 26.56 -5.66
N LEU A 452 18.80 26.06 -5.59
CA LEU A 452 17.64 26.86 -5.25
C LEU A 452 17.43 26.87 -3.72
N GLU A 453 17.08 28.04 -3.17
CA GLU A 453 16.71 28.19 -1.75
C GLU A 453 15.27 27.71 -1.50
N VAL A 454 14.98 26.45 -1.83
CA VAL A 454 13.67 25.79 -1.64
C VAL A 454 13.84 24.44 -0.98
N GLU A 455 12.88 24.06 -0.13
CA GLU A 455 12.81 22.71 0.40
C GLU A 455 12.06 21.84 -0.61
N ILE A 456 12.76 20.84 -1.16
CA ILE A 456 12.20 19.90 -2.15
C ILE A 456 12.19 18.51 -1.55
N SER A 457 10.99 17.93 -1.46
CA SER A 457 10.80 16.53 -1.11
C SER A 457 10.31 15.77 -2.35
N VAL A 458 10.98 14.66 -2.68
CA VAL A 458 10.66 13.84 -3.85
C VAL A 458 10.21 12.47 -3.39
N SER A 459 9.07 12.02 -3.91
CA SER A 459 8.55 10.67 -3.69
C SER A 459 8.74 9.85 -4.95
N SER A 460 9.55 8.80 -4.85
CA SER A 460 9.91 7.91 -5.96
C SER A 460 8.75 7.03 -6.45
N SER A 461 7.67 6.92 -5.67
CA SER A 461 6.44 6.23 -6.07
C SER A 461 5.20 6.95 -5.54
N ASN A 462 4.17 7.07 -6.38
CA ASN A 462 2.86 7.64 -6.00
C ASN A 462 1.85 6.53 -5.65
N MET A 463 2.32 5.30 -5.41
CA MET A 463 1.45 4.27 -4.86
C MET A 463 1.27 4.62 -3.40
N ASP A 464 0.15 5.25 -3.09
CA ASP A 464 -0.21 5.70 -1.74
C ASP A 464 -0.53 4.49 -0.83
N ILE A 465 0.51 3.72 -0.55
CA ILE A 465 0.54 2.70 0.51
C ILE A 465 0.73 3.41 1.86
N SER A 466 1.22 4.66 1.86
CA SER A 466 1.28 5.54 3.03
C SER A 466 -0.07 5.73 3.71
N ALA A 467 -1.19 5.71 2.98
CA ALA A 467 -2.53 5.69 3.58
C ALA A 467 -2.84 4.42 4.40
N LEU A 468 -2.15 3.30 4.12
CA LEU A 468 -2.27 2.02 4.83
C LEU A 468 -1.18 1.82 5.90
N SER A 469 0.06 2.28 5.64
CA SER A 469 1.21 2.04 6.51
C SER A 469 1.69 3.25 7.31
N GLY A 470 1.28 4.48 6.95
CA GLY A 470 2.02 5.69 7.32
C GLY A 470 3.32 5.83 6.52
N SER A 471 3.97 6.98 6.58
CA SER A 471 5.27 7.24 5.95
C SER A 471 6.33 7.54 7.01
N GLY A 472 7.51 6.94 6.86
CA GLY A 472 8.64 7.19 7.73
C GLY A 472 8.39 6.80 9.19
N ILE A 473 9.14 7.43 10.09
CA ILE A 473 9.08 7.21 11.53
C ILE A 473 8.13 8.24 12.13
N GLU A 474 7.09 7.77 12.82
CA GLU A 474 6.20 8.63 13.61
C GLU A 474 6.31 8.25 15.09
N ILE A 475 6.38 9.26 15.96
CA ILE A 475 6.44 9.07 17.41
C ILE A 475 5.32 9.89 18.02
N MET A 476 4.32 9.20 18.55
CA MET A 476 3.20 9.81 19.26
C MET A 476 3.56 10.00 20.72
N VAL A 477 3.68 11.26 21.16
CA VAL A 477 3.81 11.62 22.56
C VAL A 477 2.41 11.89 23.11
N LYS A 478 1.93 11.05 24.02
CA LYS A 478 0.58 11.12 24.59
C LYS A 478 0.60 11.67 26.02
N GLY A 479 -0.32 12.58 26.34
CA GLY A 479 -0.38 13.25 27.65
C GLY A 479 -1.45 14.34 27.73
N ASP A 480 -1.61 14.95 28.92
CA ASP A 480 -2.70 15.92 29.15
C ASP A 480 -2.27 17.39 28.95
N ASN A 481 -1.05 17.74 29.37
CA ASN A 481 -0.53 19.11 29.30
C ASN A 481 0.22 19.34 27.98
N LEU A 482 -0.24 20.33 27.21
CA LEU A 482 0.29 20.65 25.88
C LEU A 482 1.72 21.19 25.93
N ASP A 483 2.07 21.99 26.93
CA ASP A 483 3.41 22.58 27.07
C ASP A 483 4.46 21.48 27.33
N THR A 484 4.08 20.49 28.15
CA THR A 484 4.92 19.31 28.42
C THR A 484 5.06 18.45 27.17
N LEU A 485 3.97 18.24 26.42
CA LEU A 485 4.01 17.52 25.15
C LEU A 485 4.93 18.21 24.14
N GLN A 486 4.86 19.54 24.01
CA GLN A 486 5.73 20.31 23.10
C GLN A 486 7.21 20.20 23.49
N THR A 487 7.51 20.23 24.79
CA THR A 487 8.89 20.09 25.28
C THR A 487 9.42 18.70 24.93
N MET A 488 8.66 17.65 25.23
CA MET A 488 9.02 16.27 24.89
C MET A 488 9.13 16.05 23.38
N ALA A 489 8.24 16.64 22.58
CA ALA A 489 8.30 16.55 21.13
C ALA A 489 9.56 17.21 20.55
N ARG A 490 10.01 18.33 21.14
CA ARG A 490 11.28 18.96 20.77
C ARG A 490 12.49 18.10 21.13
N ASP A 491 12.51 17.57 22.35
CA ASP A 491 13.60 16.73 22.83
C ASP A 491 13.72 15.45 21.98
N LEU A 492 12.59 14.79 21.71
CA LEU A 492 12.55 13.60 20.87
C LEU A 492 12.89 13.90 19.41
N GLY A 493 12.45 15.03 18.88
CA GLY A 493 12.83 15.48 17.53
C GLY A 493 14.34 15.74 17.41
N ALA A 494 14.96 16.32 18.44
CA ALA A 494 16.41 16.53 18.46
C ALA A 494 17.18 15.19 18.50
N ILE A 495 16.71 14.24 19.34
CA ILE A 495 17.27 12.88 19.36
C ILE A 495 17.11 12.19 18.00
N LEU A 496 15.96 12.36 17.35
CA LEU A 496 15.66 11.76 16.05
C LEU A 496 16.53 12.36 14.94
N GLN A 497 16.84 13.66 15.00
CA GLN A 497 17.74 14.32 14.05
C GLN A 497 19.20 13.86 14.18
N GLU A 498 19.62 13.39 15.36
CA GLU A 498 20.96 12.81 15.57
C GLU A 498 21.10 11.36 15.08
N VAL A 499 19.99 10.73 14.66
CA VAL A 499 20.01 9.38 14.10
C VAL A 499 20.42 9.47 12.63
N GLU A 500 21.46 8.73 12.26
CA GLU A 500 21.90 8.65 10.86
C GLU A 500 20.78 8.05 9.99
N GLY A 501 20.48 8.70 8.87
CA GLY A 501 19.43 8.29 7.95
C GLY A 501 18.08 8.98 8.10
N THR A 502 17.89 9.88 9.08
CA THR A 502 16.65 10.66 9.20
C THR A 502 16.71 11.94 8.37
N ILE A 503 15.61 12.24 7.68
CA ILE A 503 15.40 13.47 6.89
C ILE A 503 14.07 14.11 7.29
N ASP A 504 13.92 15.41 7.01
CA ASP A 504 12.68 16.16 7.18
C ASP A 504 12.03 15.98 8.57
N VAL A 505 12.85 16.08 9.63
CA VAL A 505 12.40 15.86 11.01
C VAL A 505 11.47 16.99 11.47
N THR A 506 10.24 16.63 11.81
CA THR A 506 9.25 17.53 12.38
C THR A 506 9.18 17.37 13.90
N TYR A 507 9.18 18.49 14.62
CA TYR A 507 9.22 18.51 16.09
C TYR A 507 7.82 18.46 16.74
N GLY A 508 6.85 17.84 16.08
CA GLY A 508 5.45 17.85 16.51
C GLY A 508 4.84 19.24 16.61
N GLN A 509 5.42 20.20 15.90
CA GLN A 509 4.84 21.52 15.72
C GLN A 509 3.76 21.40 14.64
N GLU A 510 2.53 21.10 15.05
CA GLU A 510 1.41 21.69 14.34
C GLU A 510 1.61 23.20 14.39
N GLU A 511 1.44 23.87 13.24
CA GLU A 511 1.73 25.28 13.05
C GLU A 511 1.32 26.10 14.27
N THR A 512 2.31 26.63 15.00
CA THR A 512 2.01 27.54 16.09
C THR A 512 1.48 28.82 15.47
N LEU A 513 0.17 29.01 15.55
CA LEU A 513 -0.44 30.24 15.10
C LEU A 513 -0.09 31.32 16.13
N THR A 514 0.34 32.46 15.60
CA THR A 514 0.37 33.68 16.39
C THR A 514 -1.06 34.01 16.76
N GLU A 515 -1.43 33.82 18.02
CA GLU A 515 -2.74 34.22 18.51
C GLU A 515 -2.65 35.58 19.20
N LEU A 516 -3.61 36.44 18.91
CA LEU A 516 -3.81 37.68 19.65
C LEU A 516 -4.85 37.42 20.74
N ARG A 517 -4.39 37.32 21.99
CA ARG A 517 -5.26 37.16 23.15
C ARG A 517 -5.64 38.54 23.68
N ILE A 518 -6.93 38.86 23.62
CA ILE A 518 -7.51 40.06 24.23
C ILE A 518 -7.98 39.69 25.64
N LEU A 519 -7.21 40.10 26.64
CA LEU A 519 -7.50 39.84 28.04
C LEU A 519 -8.33 40.98 28.62
N VAL A 520 -9.64 40.79 28.72
CA VAL A 520 -10.56 41.77 29.28
C VAL A 520 -10.43 41.83 30.81
N ASP A 521 -10.15 43.01 31.33
CA ASP A 521 -10.19 43.30 32.75
C ASP A 521 -11.65 43.37 33.20
N LYS A 522 -12.10 42.32 33.90
CA LYS A 522 -13.51 42.15 34.30
C LYS A 522 -14.01 43.29 35.18
N GLU A 523 -13.16 43.86 36.04
CA GLU A 523 -13.55 44.95 36.94
C GLU A 523 -13.72 46.26 36.17
N LYS A 524 -12.77 46.59 35.29
CA LYS A 524 -12.85 47.80 34.45
C LYS A 524 -13.99 47.74 33.44
N ALA A 525 -14.23 46.58 32.82
CA ALA A 525 -15.33 46.39 31.90
C ALA A 525 -16.69 46.54 32.59
N MET A 526 -16.88 45.89 33.76
CA MET A 526 -18.13 45.99 34.52
C MET A 526 -18.38 47.39 35.08
N ALA A 527 -17.33 48.13 35.48
CA ALA A 527 -17.45 49.52 35.91
C ALA A 527 -18.01 50.45 34.81
N ARG A 528 -17.92 50.04 33.54
CA ARG A 528 -18.49 50.72 32.37
C ARG A 528 -19.75 50.04 31.82
N GLY A 529 -20.32 49.09 32.58
CA GLY A 529 -21.52 48.36 32.20
C GLY A 529 -21.36 47.40 31.02
N LEU A 530 -20.14 46.93 30.77
CA LEU A 530 -19.83 45.96 29.72
C LEU A 530 -19.46 44.61 30.34
N THR A 531 -20.10 43.55 29.85
CA THR A 531 -19.70 42.17 30.13
C THR A 531 -18.68 41.67 29.13
N VAL A 532 -17.87 40.67 29.50
CA VAL A 532 -16.91 40.02 28.58
C VAL A 532 -17.60 39.50 27.30
N ALA A 533 -18.85 39.01 27.41
CA ALA A 533 -19.62 38.54 26.28
C ALA A 533 -20.02 39.67 25.30
N GLN A 534 -20.35 40.86 25.82
CA GLN A 534 -20.63 42.04 24.99
C GLN A 534 -19.37 42.56 24.31
N VAL A 535 -18.24 42.62 25.03
CA VAL A 535 -16.93 42.98 24.45
C VAL A 535 -16.57 42.00 23.33
N TYR A 536 -16.77 40.69 23.54
CA TYR A 536 -16.57 39.67 22.51
C TYR A 536 -17.47 39.89 21.29
N ALA A 537 -18.76 40.16 21.48
CA ALA A 537 -19.69 40.34 20.37
C ALA A 537 -19.31 41.53 19.47
N GLU A 538 -18.92 42.66 20.08
CA GLU A 538 -18.49 43.86 19.37
C GLU A 538 -17.15 43.65 18.64
N VAL A 539 -16.16 43.04 19.31
CA VAL A 539 -14.86 42.72 18.69
C VAL A 539 -15.02 41.70 17.56
N SER A 540 -15.86 40.67 17.77
CA SER A 540 -16.16 39.66 16.74
C SER A 540 -16.89 40.28 15.54
N SER A 541 -17.77 41.27 15.76
CA SER A 541 -18.43 42.00 14.69
C SER A 541 -17.46 42.88 13.91
N ALA A 542 -16.50 43.52 14.59
CA ALA A 542 -15.49 44.37 13.95
C ALA A 542 -14.46 43.56 13.15
N ILE A 543 -14.05 42.39 13.65
CA ILE A 543 -13.08 41.50 12.98
C ILE A 543 -13.73 40.66 11.88
N GLY A 544 -15.03 40.40 11.97
CA GLY A 544 -15.80 39.58 11.03
C GLY A 544 -15.94 40.20 9.63
N GLN A 545 -14.83 40.44 8.95
CA GLN A 545 -14.81 40.85 7.55
C GLN A 545 -15.46 39.75 6.69
N GLY A 546 -16.45 40.14 5.89
CA GLY A 546 -16.88 39.37 4.72
C GLY A 546 -17.75 38.15 5.01
N ARG A 547 -18.85 38.30 5.77
CA ARG A 547 -19.96 37.34 5.59
C ARG A 547 -20.39 37.40 4.12
N THR A 548 -20.28 36.27 3.42
CA THR A 548 -21.04 36.06 2.17
C THR A 548 -22.47 36.43 2.46
N SER A 549 -22.92 37.52 1.86
CA SER A 549 -24.21 38.13 2.22
C SER A 549 -25.34 37.27 1.67
N SER A 550 -25.13 36.69 0.50
CA SER A 550 -26.01 35.72 -0.15
C SER A 550 -25.29 35.09 -1.35
N SER A 551 -25.94 34.20 -2.09
CA SER A 551 -25.44 33.66 -3.37
C SER A 551 -26.40 34.01 -4.50
N LEU A 552 -25.87 34.49 -5.63
CA LEU A 552 -26.63 34.75 -6.84
C LEU A 552 -26.66 33.49 -7.70
N SER A 553 -27.85 32.97 -8.01
CA SER A 553 -28.00 31.80 -8.89
C SER A 553 -28.28 32.26 -10.32
N VAL A 554 -27.28 32.18 -11.21
CA VAL A 554 -27.42 32.51 -12.65
C VAL A 554 -27.12 31.27 -13.48
N GLU A 555 -28.01 30.88 -14.40
CA GLU A 555 -27.80 29.75 -15.32
C GLU A 555 -27.39 28.43 -14.62
N ASN A 556 -28.05 28.09 -13.51
CA ASN A 556 -27.73 26.93 -12.64
C ASN A 556 -26.32 26.97 -11.99
N LYS A 557 -25.69 28.14 -11.90
CA LYS A 557 -24.44 28.36 -11.15
C LYS A 557 -24.68 29.33 -10.00
N ASP A 558 -24.18 28.98 -8.83
CA ASP A 558 -24.25 29.83 -7.64
C ASP A 558 -22.96 30.64 -7.50
N TYR A 559 -23.08 31.96 -7.53
CA TYR A 559 -21.98 32.90 -7.33
C TYR A 559 -22.09 33.52 -5.94
N PRO A 560 -21.07 33.43 -5.08
CA PRO A 560 -21.09 34.11 -3.79
C PRO A 560 -21.09 35.64 -3.98
N ILE A 561 -21.98 36.33 -3.29
CA ILE A 561 -21.99 37.80 -3.23
C ILE A 561 -21.13 38.23 -2.04
N ILE A 562 -20.05 38.95 -2.33
CA ILE A 562 -19.12 39.47 -1.33
C ILE A 562 -19.22 41.00 -1.34
N VAL A 563 -19.66 41.56 -0.21
CA VAL A 563 -19.69 43.02 -0.03
C VAL A 563 -18.32 43.46 0.49
N LEU A 564 -17.62 44.25 -0.31
CA LEU A 564 -16.32 44.85 0.02
C LEU A 564 -16.50 46.35 0.24
N GLU A 565 -15.70 46.91 1.14
CA GLU A 565 -15.61 48.35 1.33
C GLU A 565 -14.38 48.86 0.58
N ASP A 566 -14.48 50.02 -0.07
CA ASP A 566 -13.42 50.60 -0.92
C ASP A 566 -12.17 51.01 -0.10
N ARG A 567 -12.33 51.08 1.24
CA ARG A 567 -11.24 51.10 2.21
C ARG A 567 -11.15 49.73 2.87
N THR A 568 -10.20 48.91 2.43
CA THR A 568 -9.64 47.89 3.30
C THR A 568 -8.94 48.60 4.46
N LEU A 569 -9.68 48.90 5.53
CA LEU A 569 -9.06 48.98 6.84
C LEU A 569 -8.67 47.54 7.18
N ASP A 570 -7.47 47.14 6.74
CA ASP A 570 -6.75 46.10 7.44
C ASP A 570 -6.56 46.63 8.86
N LEU A 571 -7.50 46.27 9.74
CA LEU A 571 -7.50 46.69 11.14
C LEU A 571 -6.17 46.25 11.74
N ASP A 572 -5.23 47.19 11.82
CA ASP A 572 -3.96 46.94 12.46
C ASP A 572 -4.22 46.65 13.96
N LYS A 573 -3.29 45.95 14.61
CA LYS A 573 -3.35 45.63 16.05
C LYS A 573 -3.66 46.87 16.90
N ARG A 574 -3.17 48.03 16.47
CA ARG A 574 -3.40 49.33 17.11
C ARG A 574 -4.82 49.84 16.91
N GLU A 575 -5.36 49.73 15.69
CA GLU A 575 -6.72 50.17 15.37
C GLU A 575 -7.76 49.31 16.07
N LEU A 576 -7.50 48.01 16.25
CA LEU A 576 -8.35 47.12 17.03
C LEU A 576 -8.46 47.55 18.50
N MET A 577 -7.37 48.03 19.10
CA MET A 577 -7.38 48.56 20.48
C MET A 577 -8.06 49.93 20.60
N ASP A 578 -8.27 50.60 19.48
CA ASP A 578 -8.92 51.91 19.39
C ASP A 578 -10.43 51.79 19.14
N LEU A 579 -10.91 50.56 18.98
CA LEU A 579 -12.31 50.24 18.81
C LEU A 579 -13.14 50.81 19.98
N GLN A 580 -14.17 51.58 19.62
CA GLN A 580 -15.10 52.17 20.58
C GLN A 580 -16.28 51.23 20.82
N LEU A 581 -16.36 50.72 22.05
CA LEU A 581 -17.43 49.86 22.53
C LEU A 581 -18.52 50.71 23.19
N THR A 582 -19.78 50.33 23.03
CA THR A 582 -20.91 51.05 23.63
C THR A 582 -21.34 50.36 24.92
N GLY A 583 -20.98 50.96 26.06
CA GLY A 583 -21.42 50.54 27.39
C GLY A 583 -22.63 51.33 27.89
N ARG A 584 -23.23 50.86 28.99
CA ARG A 584 -24.32 51.56 29.69
C ARG A 584 -23.96 51.80 31.14
N GLN A 585 -23.94 53.05 31.56
CA GLN A 585 -23.72 53.42 32.94
C GLN A 585 -24.85 54.36 33.37
N SER A 586 -25.63 53.95 34.38
CA SER A 586 -26.73 54.78 34.92
C SER A 586 -27.73 55.29 33.86
N ASP A 587 -28.15 54.41 32.93
CA ASP A 587 -29.04 54.69 31.79
C ASP A 587 -28.51 55.64 30.70
N GLU A 588 -27.24 56.05 30.75
CA GLU A 588 -26.56 56.75 29.67
C GLU A 588 -25.63 55.83 28.86
N GLU A 589 -25.64 55.99 27.53
CA GLU A 589 -24.70 55.32 26.63
C GLU A 589 -23.32 55.98 26.71
N ILE A 590 -22.31 55.19 27.06
CA ILE A 590 -20.92 55.66 27.15
C ILE A 590 -20.08 54.90 26.14
N LYS A 591 -19.29 55.63 25.35
CA LYS A 591 -18.28 55.04 24.46
C LYS A 591 -17.00 54.76 25.25
N VAL A 592 -16.53 53.53 25.20
CA VAL A 592 -15.36 53.04 25.94
C VAL A 592 -14.38 52.45 24.93
N ARG A 593 -13.11 52.87 24.97
CA ARG A 593 -12.08 52.31 24.09
C ARG A 593 -11.68 50.92 24.58
N LEU A 594 -11.51 49.95 23.67
CA LEU A 594 -11.13 48.58 24.02
C LEU A 594 -9.83 48.54 24.86
N GLY A 595 -8.83 49.34 24.51
CA GLY A 595 -7.56 49.44 25.24
C GLY A 595 -7.66 49.95 26.69
N ASP A 596 -8.76 50.61 27.08
CA ASP A 596 -8.95 51.07 28.47
C ASP A 596 -9.43 49.94 29.40
N ILE A 597 -10.04 48.89 28.82
CA ILE A 597 -10.68 47.79 29.56
C ILE A 597 -10.12 46.41 29.21
N ALA A 598 -9.23 46.30 28.22
CA ALA A 598 -8.60 45.05 27.81
C ALA A 598 -7.13 45.24 27.42
N GLY A 599 -6.30 44.25 27.75
CA GLY A 599 -4.91 44.17 27.29
C GLY A 599 -4.76 43.26 26.08
N MET A 600 -3.86 43.59 25.16
CA MET A 600 -3.47 42.69 24.07
C MET A 600 -2.19 41.96 24.48
N THR A 601 -2.21 40.64 24.43
CA THR A 601 -0.99 39.82 24.54
C THR A 601 -0.89 38.92 23.34
N GLN A 602 0.29 38.90 22.71
CA GLN A 602 0.59 37.96 21.64
C GLN A 602 0.99 36.63 22.28
N GLY A 603 0.24 35.58 21.98
CA GLY A 603 0.52 34.21 22.40
C GLY A 603 0.89 33.33 21.23
N SER A 604 1.22 32.08 21.54
CA SER A 604 1.42 31.01 20.58
C SER A 604 0.42 29.92 20.92
N GLY A 605 -0.48 29.62 19.98
CA GLY A 605 -1.48 28.56 20.11
C GLY A 605 -1.23 27.46 19.08
N LEU A 606 -1.63 26.23 19.38
CA LEU A 606 -1.63 25.15 18.39
C LEU A 606 -2.74 25.39 17.35
N ALA A 607 -2.44 25.23 16.06
CA ALA A 607 -3.44 25.28 15.01
C ALA A 607 -4.53 24.21 15.15
N SER A 608 -4.20 23.04 15.73
CA SER A 608 -5.15 21.97 16.01
C SER A 608 -4.80 21.21 17.29
N ILE A 609 -5.73 20.37 17.76
CA ILE A 609 -5.48 19.44 18.87
C ILE A 609 -5.90 18.06 18.41
N ARG A 610 -4.92 17.18 18.20
CA ARG A 610 -5.17 15.78 17.85
C ARG A 610 -5.44 14.95 19.11
N ARG A 611 -6.32 13.99 18.96
CA ARG A 611 -6.65 13.02 20.01
C ARG A 611 -6.73 11.63 19.43
N ASP A 612 -6.12 10.67 20.11
CA ASP A 612 -6.26 9.25 19.84
C ASP A 612 -6.81 8.59 21.11
N GLN A 613 -7.87 7.79 20.97
CA GLN A 613 -8.58 7.17 22.10
C GLN A 613 -8.92 8.18 23.23
N GLN A 614 -9.34 9.40 22.85
CA GLN A 614 -9.65 10.54 23.73
C GLN A 614 -8.45 11.17 24.47
N GLN A 615 -7.23 10.67 24.29
CA GLN A 615 -6.01 11.24 24.86
C GLN A 615 -5.34 12.18 23.85
N ARG A 616 -4.84 13.34 24.30
CA ARG A 616 -4.14 14.30 23.42
C ARG A 616 -2.77 13.75 23.08
N TYR A 617 -2.31 14.01 21.85
CA TYR A 617 -0.96 13.65 21.43
C TYR A 617 -0.35 14.68 20.50
N LEU A 618 0.98 14.70 20.45
CA LEU A 618 1.77 15.36 19.41
C LEU A 618 2.60 14.29 18.69
N SER A 619 2.64 14.34 17.37
CA SER A 619 3.42 13.43 16.54
C SER A 619 4.72 14.09 16.11
N VAL A 620 5.86 13.51 16.49
CA VAL A 620 7.17 13.83 15.92
C VAL A 620 7.37 12.89 14.72
N THR A 621 7.56 13.43 13.53
CA THR A 621 7.73 12.62 12.31
C THR A 621 9.10 12.83 11.71
N ALA A 622 9.65 11.81 11.05
CA ALA A 622 10.82 11.95 10.20
C ALA A 622 10.70 11.03 9.00
N GLY A 623 11.13 11.53 7.84
CA GLY A 623 11.43 10.68 6.70
C GLY A 623 12.69 9.86 6.96
N VAL A 624 12.86 8.79 6.19
CA VAL A 624 14.10 8.02 6.15
C VAL A 624 14.69 8.21 4.76
N ASP A 625 15.99 8.50 4.69
CA ASP A 625 16.67 8.67 3.41
C ASP A 625 16.69 7.36 2.60
N THR A 626 17.04 7.47 1.33
CA THR A 626 17.02 6.32 0.41
C THR A 626 18.15 5.30 0.62
N GLU A 627 19.19 5.64 1.40
CA GLU A 627 20.35 4.79 1.68
C GLU A 627 20.17 3.95 2.95
N HIS A 628 19.28 4.36 3.85
CA HIS A 628 19.02 3.71 5.13
C HIS A 628 17.69 2.96 5.14
N ASN A 629 17.67 1.85 5.90
CA ASN A 629 16.46 1.06 6.10
C ASN A 629 15.67 1.57 7.32
N ILE A 630 14.36 1.80 7.15
CA ILE A 630 13.46 2.27 8.21
C ILE A 630 13.50 1.42 9.48
N GLY A 631 13.58 0.09 9.36
CA GLY A 631 13.64 -0.83 10.49
C GLY A 631 15.00 -0.88 11.21
N LEU A 632 16.07 -0.34 10.60
CA LEU A 632 17.37 -0.12 11.25
C LEU A 632 17.39 1.23 11.95
N VAL A 633 16.96 2.29 11.27
CA VAL A 633 16.86 3.66 11.83
C VAL A 633 15.92 3.69 13.03
N SER A 634 14.73 3.10 12.91
CA SER A 634 13.76 3.00 14.02
C SER A 634 14.34 2.28 15.23
N ARG A 635 15.19 1.27 15.02
CA ARG A 635 15.82 0.49 16.10
C ARG A 635 16.96 1.22 16.77
N ASP A 636 17.70 2.05 16.03
CA ASP A 636 18.71 2.92 16.62
C ASP A 636 18.03 4.00 17.48
N PHE A 637 16.95 4.60 16.96
CA PHE A 637 16.13 5.54 17.72
C PHE A 637 15.55 4.90 19.00
N GLU A 638 14.93 3.71 18.90
CA GLU A 638 14.42 2.94 20.05
C GLU A 638 15.48 2.72 21.13
N ARG A 639 16.74 2.47 20.73
CA ARG A 639 17.85 2.31 21.69
C ARG A 639 18.20 3.61 22.38
N ARG A 640 18.18 4.75 21.67
CA ARG A 640 18.49 6.07 22.23
C ARG A 640 17.41 6.58 23.18
N ILE A 641 16.14 6.30 22.92
CA ILE A 641 15.04 6.73 23.79
C ILE A 641 14.79 5.81 24.99
N LYS A 642 15.44 4.64 25.06
CA LYS A 642 15.20 3.65 26.10
C LYS A 642 15.47 4.18 27.52
N ASP A 643 16.45 5.08 27.63
CA ASP A 643 16.86 5.70 28.89
C ASP A 643 16.25 7.11 29.08
N TYR A 644 15.32 7.52 28.22
CA TYR A 644 14.65 8.82 28.30
C TYR A 644 13.65 8.86 29.47
N GLU A 645 13.82 9.81 30.39
CA GLU A 645 12.97 9.94 31.57
C GLU A 645 11.58 10.49 31.22
N LEU A 646 10.55 9.67 31.39
CA LEU A 646 9.16 10.02 31.14
C LEU A 646 8.49 10.64 32.38
N PRO A 647 7.88 11.83 32.27
CA PRO A 647 7.05 12.36 33.35
C PRO A 647 5.84 11.46 33.63
N ALA A 648 5.37 11.44 34.88
CA ALA A 648 4.24 10.60 35.28
C ALA A 648 2.97 10.96 34.47
N GLY A 649 2.32 9.94 33.90
CA GLY A 649 1.11 10.10 33.09
C GLY A 649 1.35 10.30 31.59
N TYR A 650 2.61 10.36 31.14
CA TYR A 650 2.97 10.46 29.73
C TYR A 650 3.38 9.11 29.15
N ARG A 651 3.15 8.93 27.86
CA ARG A 651 3.56 7.73 27.11
C ARG A 651 4.11 8.13 25.76
N ILE A 652 5.10 7.38 25.30
CA ILE A 652 5.63 7.47 23.94
C ILE A 652 5.20 6.19 23.24
N GLU A 653 4.59 6.33 22.06
CA GLU A 653 4.24 5.23 21.17
C GLU A 653 4.91 5.47 19.83
N ILE A 654 5.66 4.47 19.35
CA ILE A 654 6.22 4.50 17.99
C ILE A 654 5.12 4.02 17.05
N ALA A 655 4.79 4.87 16.09
CA ALA A 655 3.75 4.70 15.10
C ALA A 655 4.34 4.80 13.68
N GLY A 656 3.48 4.97 12.69
CA GLY A 656 3.88 5.04 11.29
C GLY A 656 4.29 3.68 10.72
N GLU A 657 5.15 3.72 9.70
CA GLU A 657 5.44 2.55 8.87
C GLU A 657 6.10 1.42 9.67
N ASN A 658 7.00 1.74 10.60
CA ASN A 658 7.67 0.74 11.43
C ASN A 658 6.70 -0.05 12.32
N GLN A 659 5.64 0.58 12.84
CA GLN A 659 4.62 -0.14 13.62
C GLN A 659 3.91 -1.17 12.73
N VAL A 660 3.48 -0.75 11.53
CA VAL A 660 2.79 -1.63 10.57
C VAL A 660 3.69 -2.77 10.09
N ILE A 661 4.99 -2.52 9.91
CA ILE A 661 6.00 -3.54 9.62
C ILE A 661 6.06 -4.56 10.76
N GLN A 662 6.27 -4.11 12.00
CA GLN A 662 6.43 -5.00 13.15
C GLN A 662 5.17 -5.83 13.41
N ASP A 663 3.99 -5.22 13.35
CA ASP A 663 2.71 -5.91 13.53
C ASP A 663 2.50 -6.95 12.41
N SER A 664 2.77 -6.60 11.16
CA SER A 664 2.64 -7.52 10.01
C SER A 664 3.65 -8.68 10.06
N LEU A 665 4.91 -8.42 10.44
CA LEU A 665 5.92 -9.47 10.60
C LEU A 665 5.60 -10.39 11.78
N LYS A 666 5.04 -9.85 12.87
CA LYS A 666 4.58 -10.65 14.01
C LYS A 666 3.40 -11.54 13.64
N ASP A 667 2.44 -11.01 12.90
CA ASP A 667 1.31 -11.79 12.40
C ASP A 667 1.78 -12.89 11.43
N LEU A 668 2.67 -12.57 10.49
CA LEU A 668 3.22 -13.54 9.53
C LEU A 668 4.11 -14.60 10.18
N SER A 669 4.93 -14.24 11.16
CA SER A 669 5.74 -15.22 11.90
C SER A 669 4.88 -16.14 12.76
N SER A 670 3.82 -15.61 13.38
CA SER A 670 2.81 -16.42 14.11
C SER A 670 2.06 -17.35 13.15
N MET A 671 1.68 -16.83 11.97
CA MET A 671 1.06 -17.59 10.89
C MET A 671 1.96 -18.74 10.42
N LEU A 672 3.25 -18.47 10.22
CA LEU A 672 4.26 -19.45 9.81
C LEU A 672 4.45 -20.55 10.88
N LEU A 673 4.52 -20.18 12.15
CA LEU A 673 4.61 -21.14 13.27
C LEU A 673 3.39 -22.07 13.30
N LEU A 674 2.19 -21.51 13.13
CA LEU A 674 0.95 -22.29 13.07
C LEU A 674 0.88 -23.16 11.80
N ALA A 675 1.36 -22.67 10.67
CA ALA A 675 1.45 -23.43 9.42
C ALA A 675 2.36 -24.65 9.59
N ILE A 676 3.53 -24.47 10.21
CA ILE A 676 4.45 -25.57 10.52
C ILE A 676 3.78 -26.61 11.44
N ALA A 677 3.00 -26.18 12.42
CA ALA A 677 2.23 -27.09 13.28
C ALA A 677 1.16 -27.88 12.49
N PHE A 678 0.44 -27.25 11.56
CA PHE A 678 -0.51 -27.93 10.68
C PHE A 678 0.16 -28.90 9.72
N ILE A 679 1.29 -28.52 9.11
CA ILE A 679 2.11 -29.39 8.29
C ILE A 679 2.48 -30.65 9.07
N TYR A 680 2.98 -30.50 10.30
CA TYR A 680 3.35 -31.62 11.15
C TYR A 680 2.15 -32.53 11.44
N LEU A 681 1.00 -31.96 11.80
CA LEU A 681 -0.22 -32.72 12.10
C LEU A 681 -0.68 -33.57 10.90
N ILE A 682 -0.74 -32.97 9.70
CA ILE A 682 -1.15 -33.66 8.48
C ILE A 682 -0.18 -34.81 8.16
N MET A 683 1.11 -34.56 8.32
CA MET A 683 2.13 -35.56 8.10
C MET A 683 2.10 -36.70 9.12
N VAL A 684 1.78 -36.42 10.38
CA VAL A 684 1.59 -37.48 11.40
C VAL A 684 0.47 -38.42 10.98
N VAL A 685 -0.63 -37.88 10.44
CA VAL A 685 -1.73 -38.68 9.90
C VAL A 685 -1.27 -39.49 8.69
N GLN A 686 -0.51 -38.87 7.78
CA GLN A 686 0.00 -39.54 6.57
C GLN A 686 0.96 -40.69 6.88
N PHE A 687 1.96 -40.45 7.73
CA PHE A 687 3.01 -41.43 8.04
C PHE A 687 2.61 -42.42 9.12
N GLN A 688 1.48 -42.21 9.80
CA GLN A 688 1.06 -42.94 11.00
C GLN A 688 2.21 -43.06 12.02
N SER A 689 3.01 -42.00 12.13
CA SER A 689 4.26 -41.97 12.92
C SER A 689 4.56 -40.54 13.34
N LEU A 690 5.14 -40.38 14.53
CA LEU A 690 5.63 -39.07 15.02
C LEU A 690 7.04 -38.76 14.53
N LEU A 691 7.85 -39.79 14.23
CA LEU A 691 9.27 -39.63 13.95
C LEU A 691 9.55 -39.31 12.46
N SER A 692 8.81 -39.95 11.54
CA SER A 692 8.94 -39.66 10.10
C SER A 692 8.61 -38.20 9.76
N PRO A 693 7.51 -37.60 10.29
CA PRO A 693 7.23 -36.18 10.11
C PRO A 693 8.32 -35.26 10.66
N PHE A 694 8.81 -35.58 11.87
CA PHE A 694 9.87 -34.78 12.51
C PHE A 694 11.16 -34.77 11.68
N ILE A 695 11.53 -35.90 11.05
CA ILE A 695 12.68 -35.95 10.12
C ILE A 695 12.45 -35.02 8.94
N VAL A 696 11.28 -35.10 8.30
CA VAL A 696 11.00 -34.30 7.11
C VAL A 696 10.92 -32.81 7.45
N MET A 697 10.46 -32.42 8.65
CA MET A 697 10.44 -31.00 9.06
C MET A 697 11.81 -30.32 9.03
N PHE A 698 12.93 -31.06 9.10
CA PHE A 698 14.26 -30.48 8.92
C PHE A 698 14.49 -29.88 7.53
N THR A 699 13.65 -30.17 6.53
CA THR A 699 13.71 -29.49 5.25
C THR A 699 13.32 -28.00 5.35
N ILE A 700 12.48 -27.62 6.32
CA ILE A 700 12.00 -26.23 6.48
C ILE A 700 13.14 -25.29 6.92
N PRO A 701 13.90 -25.56 8.02
CA PRO A 701 15.05 -24.72 8.37
C PRO A 701 16.13 -24.64 7.28
N LEU A 702 16.33 -25.75 6.54
CA LEU A 702 17.24 -25.76 5.40
C LEU A 702 16.74 -24.80 4.32
N ALA A 703 15.46 -24.86 3.96
CA ALA A 703 14.87 -23.96 2.98
C ALA A 703 15.00 -22.49 3.42
N PHE A 704 14.72 -22.19 4.69
CA PHE A 704 14.83 -20.83 5.21
C PHE A 704 16.26 -20.29 5.11
N THR A 705 17.25 -21.13 5.39
CA THR A 705 18.67 -20.78 5.22
C THR A 705 18.96 -20.34 3.77
N GLY A 706 18.45 -21.09 2.78
CA GLY A 706 18.60 -20.75 1.37
C GLY A 706 17.87 -19.47 0.95
N GLY A 707 16.65 -19.26 1.46
CA GLY A 707 15.87 -18.06 1.20
C GLY A 707 16.52 -16.80 1.79
N LEU A 708 16.98 -16.87 3.04
CA LEU A 708 17.70 -15.78 3.72
C LEU A 708 19.01 -15.44 3.00
N MET A 709 19.76 -16.45 2.56
CA MET A 709 20.98 -16.24 1.79
C MET A 709 20.69 -15.59 0.42
N ALA A 710 19.60 -15.96 -0.23
CA ALA A 710 19.22 -15.37 -1.52
C ALA A 710 18.78 -13.91 -1.39
N LEU A 711 18.05 -13.55 -0.32
CA LEU A 711 17.75 -12.15 0.00
C LEU A 711 19.04 -11.34 0.14
N PHE A 712 20.02 -11.86 0.90
CA PHE A 712 21.31 -11.20 1.09
C PHE A 712 22.10 -11.04 -0.21
N ILE A 713 22.18 -12.08 -1.04
CA ILE A 713 22.88 -12.02 -2.33
C ILE A 713 22.24 -11.00 -3.28
N MET A 714 20.92 -10.89 -3.25
CA MET A 714 20.18 -9.95 -4.10
C MET A 714 20.04 -8.56 -3.50
N GLY A 715 20.45 -8.35 -2.24
CA GLY A 715 20.30 -7.07 -1.55
C GLY A 715 18.85 -6.71 -1.20
N TYR A 716 17.96 -7.70 -1.06
CA TYR A 716 16.59 -7.46 -0.62
C TYR A 716 16.45 -7.58 0.89
N GLU A 717 15.68 -6.66 1.46
CA GLU A 717 15.36 -6.61 2.89
C GLU A 717 14.34 -7.69 3.28
N ILE A 718 14.18 -7.92 4.59
CA ILE A 718 13.11 -8.77 5.10
C ILE A 718 11.80 -7.97 5.06
N SER A 719 11.06 -8.13 3.97
CA SER A 719 9.75 -7.51 3.78
C SER A 719 8.57 -8.44 4.08
N VAL A 720 7.38 -7.88 4.21
CA VAL A 720 6.12 -8.64 4.30
C VAL A 720 5.98 -9.59 3.11
N ILE A 721 6.35 -9.14 1.90
CA ILE A 721 6.31 -9.95 0.69
C ILE A 721 7.37 -11.08 0.72
N SER A 722 8.57 -10.83 1.26
CA SER A 722 9.58 -11.87 1.43
C SER A 722 9.14 -12.97 2.40
N MET A 723 8.43 -12.60 3.48
CA MET A 723 7.87 -13.52 4.47
C MET A 723 6.78 -14.43 3.89
N LEU A 724 6.01 -13.94 2.93
CA LEU A 724 5.12 -14.78 2.13
C LEU A 724 5.86 -15.83 1.32
N GLY A 725 7.03 -15.49 0.78
CA GLY A 725 7.94 -16.45 0.16
C GLY A 725 8.34 -17.57 1.12
N PHE A 726 8.73 -17.25 2.35
CA PHE A 726 9.05 -18.25 3.39
C PHE A 726 7.86 -19.12 3.76
N LEU A 727 6.66 -18.51 3.81
CA LEU A 727 5.42 -19.22 4.08
C LEU A 727 5.14 -20.25 2.99
N VAL A 728 5.10 -19.85 1.71
CA VAL A 728 4.99 -20.77 0.57
C VAL A 728 6.06 -21.86 0.61
N LEU A 729 7.31 -21.46 0.80
CA LEU A 729 8.47 -22.35 0.80
C LEU A 729 8.34 -23.47 1.85
N SER A 730 7.76 -23.17 3.02
CA SER A 730 7.54 -24.15 4.08
C SER A 730 6.65 -25.32 3.65
N GLY A 731 5.67 -25.09 2.77
CA GLY A 731 4.81 -26.14 2.22
C GLY A 731 5.48 -26.90 1.09
N VAL A 732 6.03 -26.17 0.11
CA VAL A 732 6.60 -26.76 -1.11
C VAL A 732 7.79 -27.67 -0.80
N VAL A 733 8.69 -27.24 0.09
CA VAL A 733 9.92 -28.00 0.37
C VAL A 733 9.66 -29.35 1.05
N VAL A 734 8.58 -29.41 1.83
CA VAL A 734 8.21 -30.60 2.59
C VAL A 734 7.78 -31.73 1.64
N ASN A 735 7.18 -31.41 0.49
CA ASN A 735 6.76 -32.39 -0.51
C ASN A 735 7.91 -33.33 -0.93
N ASN A 736 9.08 -32.76 -1.25
CA ASN A 736 10.24 -33.55 -1.67
C ASN A 736 10.73 -34.48 -0.55
N GLY A 737 10.70 -34.02 0.70
CA GLY A 737 11.04 -34.83 1.87
C GLY A 737 10.02 -35.93 2.16
N ILE A 738 8.71 -35.64 2.02
CA ILE A 738 7.62 -36.60 2.23
C ILE A 738 7.83 -37.82 1.32
N VAL A 739 7.95 -37.60 0.01
CA VAL A 739 8.03 -38.73 -0.94
C VAL A 739 9.35 -39.50 -0.78
N PHE A 740 10.44 -38.85 -0.38
CA PHE A 740 11.70 -39.53 -0.10
C PHE A 740 11.59 -40.47 1.11
N VAL A 741 11.05 -39.97 2.23
CA VAL A 741 10.93 -40.73 3.47
C VAL A 741 9.90 -41.84 3.34
N ASP A 742 8.78 -41.58 2.66
CA ASP A 742 7.75 -42.60 2.38
C ASP A 742 8.32 -43.76 1.55
N PHE A 743 9.01 -43.46 0.44
CA PHE A 743 9.63 -44.49 -0.38
C PHE A 743 10.73 -45.27 0.38
N THR A 744 11.49 -44.59 1.24
CA THR A 744 12.47 -45.25 2.13
C THR A 744 11.79 -46.21 3.09
N ASN A 745 10.66 -45.81 3.70
CA ASN A 745 9.90 -46.66 4.61
C ASN A 745 9.32 -47.88 3.89
N GLN A 746 8.80 -47.73 2.68
CA GLN A 746 8.32 -48.84 1.85
C GLN A 746 9.45 -49.84 1.52
N LEU A 747 10.64 -49.36 1.18
CA LEU A 747 11.82 -50.21 0.94
C LEU A 747 12.29 -50.95 2.21
N ARG A 748 12.15 -50.33 3.38
CA ARG A 748 12.46 -51.00 4.65
C ARG A 748 11.43 -52.06 5.02
N GLN A 749 10.15 -51.81 4.71
CA GLN A 749 9.08 -52.80 4.88
C GLN A 749 9.25 -54.01 3.94
N SER A 750 9.87 -53.82 2.77
CA SER A 750 10.23 -54.93 1.87
C SER A 750 11.52 -55.68 2.27
N GLY A 751 12.11 -55.36 3.42
CA GLY A 751 13.20 -56.12 4.04
C GLY A 751 14.61 -55.57 3.78
N LEU A 752 14.77 -54.44 3.09
CA LEU A 752 16.10 -53.83 2.88
C LEU A 752 16.66 -53.23 4.17
N SER A 753 17.99 -53.32 4.33
CA SER A 753 18.68 -52.65 5.44
C SER A 753 18.53 -51.13 5.33
N LYS A 754 18.57 -50.42 6.46
CA LYS A 754 18.37 -48.95 6.52
C LYS A 754 19.24 -48.19 5.52
N ARG A 755 20.54 -48.52 5.44
CA ARG A 755 21.48 -47.86 4.53
C ARG A 755 21.26 -48.21 3.07
N GLU A 756 20.92 -49.47 2.77
CA GLU A 756 20.60 -49.88 1.40
C GLU A 756 19.30 -49.22 0.92
N ALA A 757 18.29 -49.16 1.77
CA ALA A 757 17.03 -48.47 1.51
C ALA A 757 17.26 -46.97 1.22
N LEU A 758 18.06 -46.27 2.04
CA LEU A 758 18.40 -44.86 1.81
C LEU A 758 19.16 -44.62 0.50
N MET A 759 20.12 -45.49 0.18
CA MET A 759 20.90 -45.40 -1.06
C MET A 759 20.03 -45.67 -2.30
N MET A 760 19.14 -46.65 -2.23
CA MET A 760 18.21 -46.99 -3.32
C MET A 760 17.14 -45.90 -3.48
N ALA A 761 16.55 -45.42 -2.38
CA ALA A 761 15.59 -44.33 -2.39
C ALA A 761 16.21 -43.06 -3.01
N GLY A 762 17.43 -42.71 -2.60
CA GLY A 762 18.14 -41.56 -3.14
C GLY A 762 18.39 -41.66 -4.64
N GLN A 763 18.81 -42.82 -5.15
CA GLN A 763 19.08 -42.98 -6.58
C GLN A 763 17.80 -42.90 -7.43
N THR A 764 16.71 -43.48 -6.94
CA THR A 764 15.42 -43.47 -7.65
C THR A 764 14.76 -42.10 -7.60
N ARG A 765 14.86 -41.38 -6.48
CA ARG A 765 14.18 -40.09 -6.25
C ARG A 765 15.00 -38.87 -6.69
N LEU A 766 16.30 -39.01 -7.00
CA LEU A 766 17.13 -37.89 -7.45
C LEU A 766 16.58 -37.19 -8.70
N ARG A 767 16.20 -37.96 -9.73
CA ARG A 767 15.71 -37.39 -11.00
C ARG A 767 14.36 -36.68 -10.81
N PRO A 768 13.36 -37.28 -10.13
CA PRO A 768 12.08 -36.62 -9.90
C PRO A 768 12.19 -35.36 -9.06
N ILE A 769 12.96 -35.41 -7.96
CA ILE A 769 13.14 -34.28 -7.04
C ILE A 769 13.85 -33.10 -7.76
N LEU A 770 14.84 -33.37 -8.60
CA LEU A 770 15.47 -32.31 -9.40
C LEU A 770 14.55 -31.78 -10.50
N MET A 771 13.71 -32.63 -11.08
CA MET A 771 12.77 -32.21 -12.12
C MET A 771 11.74 -31.22 -11.55
N THR A 772 11.12 -31.53 -10.41
CA THR A 772 10.16 -30.64 -9.75
C THR A 772 10.85 -29.33 -9.35
N ALA A 773 11.98 -29.41 -8.62
CA ALA A 773 12.71 -28.22 -8.17
C ALA A 773 13.15 -27.30 -9.32
N VAL A 774 13.75 -27.83 -10.39
CA VAL A 774 14.20 -27.02 -11.53
C VAL A 774 13.02 -26.40 -12.27
N THR A 775 11.90 -27.12 -12.37
CA THR A 775 10.69 -26.63 -13.02
C THR A 775 10.08 -25.47 -12.24
N THR A 776 9.96 -25.58 -10.91
CA THR A 776 9.47 -24.49 -10.05
C THR A 776 10.43 -23.31 -10.04
N ILE A 777 11.75 -23.55 -9.94
CA ILE A 777 12.77 -22.50 -9.96
C ILE A 777 12.71 -21.71 -11.28
N LEU A 778 12.63 -22.39 -12.42
CA LEU A 778 12.56 -21.71 -13.71
C LEU A 778 11.19 -21.07 -13.96
N GLY A 779 10.12 -21.65 -13.43
CA GLY A 779 8.78 -21.04 -13.45
C GLY A 779 8.74 -19.70 -12.70
N LEU A 780 9.47 -19.58 -11.59
CA LEU A 780 9.59 -18.35 -10.81
C LEU A 780 10.71 -17.42 -11.29
N SER A 781 11.61 -17.90 -12.15
CA SER A 781 12.82 -17.15 -12.54
C SER A 781 12.51 -15.83 -13.24
N THR A 782 11.47 -15.81 -14.08
CA THR A 782 11.02 -14.61 -14.81
C THR A 782 10.54 -13.53 -13.85
N LEU A 783 9.79 -13.93 -12.83
CA LEU A 783 9.32 -13.04 -11.77
C LEU A 783 10.48 -12.56 -10.88
N SER A 784 11.44 -13.43 -10.56
CA SER A 784 12.62 -13.03 -9.76
C SER A 784 13.55 -12.04 -10.47
N LEU A 785 13.61 -12.10 -11.80
CA LEU A 785 14.43 -11.20 -12.62
C LEU A 785 13.78 -9.83 -12.84
N GLY A 786 12.53 -9.64 -12.41
CA GLY A 786 11.82 -8.37 -12.59
C GLY A 786 11.49 -8.07 -14.05
N VAL A 787 11.20 -9.10 -14.85
CA VAL A 787 10.90 -8.87 -16.26
C VAL A 787 9.50 -8.24 -16.36
N GLY A 788 9.46 -6.95 -16.67
CA GLY A 788 8.24 -6.16 -16.86
C GLY A 788 7.96 -5.22 -15.68
N MET A 789 7.62 -3.98 -15.98
CA MET A 789 7.28 -2.95 -14.99
C MET A 789 6.22 -3.47 -14.00
N GLY A 790 6.42 -3.22 -12.71
CA GLY A 790 5.49 -3.62 -11.65
C GLY A 790 5.71 -5.03 -11.07
N SER A 791 6.65 -5.80 -11.62
CA SER A 791 7.02 -7.12 -11.09
C SER A 791 7.94 -7.04 -9.85
N GLU A 792 8.52 -5.88 -9.59
CA GLU A 792 9.44 -5.57 -8.49
C GLU A 792 8.81 -5.84 -7.13
N MET A 793 7.51 -5.57 -6.98
CA MET A 793 6.76 -5.84 -5.75
C MET A 793 6.87 -7.29 -5.31
N LEU A 794 6.87 -8.22 -6.28
CA LEU A 794 6.79 -9.66 -6.04
C LEU A 794 8.18 -10.34 -6.11
N GLN A 795 9.22 -9.63 -6.54
CA GLN A 795 10.57 -10.18 -6.66
C GLN A 795 11.08 -10.83 -5.37
N PRO A 796 10.98 -10.21 -4.17
CA PRO A 796 11.51 -10.83 -2.95
C PRO A 796 10.84 -12.17 -2.62
N LEU A 797 9.55 -12.31 -2.93
CA LEU A 797 8.81 -13.56 -2.76
C LEU A 797 9.37 -14.68 -3.65
N ALA A 798 9.65 -14.38 -4.93
CA ALA A 798 10.27 -15.36 -5.83
C ALA A 798 11.73 -15.64 -5.47
N VAL A 799 12.51 -14.63 -5.07
CA VAL A 799 13.92 -14.78 -4.67
C VAL A 799 14.03 -15.70 -3.46
N VAL A 800 13.22 -15.49 -2.42
CA VAL A 800 13.17 -16.38 -1.25
C VAL A 800 12.79 -17.79 -1.65
N SER A 801 11.76 -17.95 -2.48
CA SER A 801 11.28 -19.25 -2.93
C SER A 801 12.33 -19.99 -3.76
N ILE A 802 12.98 -19.33 -4.72
CA ILE A 802 14.03 -19.90 -5.57
C ILE A 802 15.27 -20.26 -4.76
N GLY A 803 15.76 -19.32 -3.95
CA GLY A 803 16.94 -19.55 -3.10
C GLY A 803 16.72 -20.69 -2.12
N GLY A 804 15.55 -20.69 -1.49
CA GLY A 804 15.11 -21.74 -0.60
C GLY A 804 15.00 -23.09 -1.28
N LEU A 805 14.33 -23.19 -2.44
CA LEU A 805 14.20 -24.43 -3.20
C LEU A 805 15.54 -24.94 -3.72
N LEU A 806 16.39 -24.07 -4.26
CA LEU A 806 17.70 -24.45 -4.78
C LEU A 806 18.57 -25.07 -3.68
N TYR A 807 18.70 -24.38 -2.55
CA TYR A 807 19.51 -24.82 -1.43
C TYR A 807 18.90 -26.05 -0.73
N SER A 808 17.59 -26.01 -0.46
CA SER A 808 16.89 -27.11 0.19
C SER A 808 16.87 -28.38 -0.66
N THR A 809 16.76 -28.31 -1.97
CA THR A 809 16.71 -29.50 -2.83
C THR A 809 18.05 -30.24 -2.81
N LEU A 810 19.14 -29.49 -2.91
CA LEU A 810 20.49 -30.04 -2.80
C LEU A 810 20.73 -30.67 -1.44
N LEU A 811 20.38 -29.97 -0.35
CA LEU A 811 20.64 -30.46 1.00
C LEU A 811 19.65 -31.51 1.48
N THR A 812 18.38 -31.49 1.06
CA THR A 812 17.38 -32.49 1.44
C THR A 812 17.83 -33.89 1.04
N LEU A 813 18.42 -34.03 -0.15
CA LEU A 813 18.97 -35.30 -0.65
C LEU A 813 20.17 -35.81 0.17
N ILE A 814 20.76 -34.99 1.04
CA ILE A 814 21.94 -35.35 1.86
C ILE A 814 21.57 -35.42 3.35
N VAL A 815 20.97 -34.35 3.86
CA VAL A 815 20.66 -34.13 5.27
C VAL A 815 19.52 -35.03 5.73
N ILE A 816 18.46 -35.22 4.96
CA ILE A 816 17.35 -36.10 5.35
C ILE A 816 17.82 -37.55 5.53
N PRO A 817 18.60 -38.14 4.61
CA PRO A 817 19.21 -39.46 4.85
C PRO A 817 20.07 -39.53 6.11
N VAL A 818 20.87 -38.50 6.38
CA VAL A 818 21.76 -38.45 7.56
C VAL A 818 20.94 -38.39 8.85
N ILE A 819 19.90 -37.56 8.90
CA ILE A 819 19.00 -37.44 10.05
C ILE A 819 18.18 -38.72 10.22
N TYR A 820 17.68 -39.30 9.12
CA TYR A 820 16.98 -40.58 9.14
C TYR A 820 17.87 -41.71 9.67
N ASP A 821 19.13 -41.79 9.22
CA ASP A 821 20.11 -42.78 9.71
C ASP A 821 20.41 -42.61 11.20
N LEU A 822 20.39 -41.37 11.71
CA LEU A 822 20.68 -41.04 13.11
C LEU A 822 19.50 -41.35 14.04
N LEU A 823 18.26 -41.08 13.61
CA LEU A 823 17.07 -41.22 14.45
C LEU A 823 16.43 -42.61 14.39
N HIS A 824 16.53 -43.33 13.26
CA HIS A 824 15.99 -44.68 13.15
C HIS A 824 16.99 -45.75 13.62
N ARG A 825 16.55 -46.60 14.56
CA ARG A 825 17.30 -47.79 15.01
C ARG A 825 17.39 -48.83 13.88
N ASP A 826 18.49 -49.59 13.85
CA ASP A 826 18.84 -50.59 12.83
C ASP A 826 17.93 -51.83 12.75
N LYS A 827 16.84 -51.89 13.54
CA LYS A 827 15.91 -53.02 13.45
C LYS A 827 15.05 -52.90 12.19
N THR A 828 14.90 -54.01 11.47
CA THR A 828 13.85 -54.20 10.46
C THR A 828 12.49 -53.92 11.12
N LEU A 829 11.63 -53.15 10.44
CA LEU A 829 10.25 -52.99 10.90
C LEU A 829 9.63 -54.39 10.96
N PRO A 830 8.98 -54.81 12.07
CA PRO A 830 8.32 -56.09 12.12
C PRO A 830 7.30 -56.19 10.98
N GLU A 831 7.26 -57.34 10.30
CA GLU A 831 6.07 -57.71 9.52
C GLU A 831 4.90 -57.85 10.50
N THR A 832 4.11 -56.79 10.67
CA THR A 832 2.83 -56.89 11.36
C THR A 832 1.73 -56.27 10.51
N GLU A 833 0.81 -57.15 10.13
CA GLU A 833 -0.58 -56.94 9.71
C GLU A 833 -0.85 -56.50 8.26
N LYS A 834 -0.63 -57.45 7.34
CA LYS A 834 -1.64 -57.69 6.29
C LYS A 834 -2.91 -58.21 6.98
N GLY A 835 -3.88 -57.34 7.24
CA GLY A 835 -5.19 -57.75 7.75
C GLY A 835 -6.07 -56.58 8.17
N GLU A 836 -7.19 -56.42 7.46
CA GLU A 836 -8.42 -55.69 7.86
C GLU A 836 -8.42 -54.15 7.87
N ALA A 837 -8.68 -53.55 6.69
CA ALA A 837 -9.88 -52.76 6.35
C ALA A 837 -9.63 -51.86 5.12
#